data_AF-A0A4R8DIC5-F1
#
_entry.id   AF-A0A4R8DIC5-F1
#
_cell.length_a   1.000
_cell.length_b   1.000
_cell.length_c   1.000
_cell.angle_alpha   90.00
_cell.angle_beta   90.00
_cell.angle_gamma   90.00
#
_symmetry.space_group_name_H-M   'P 1'
#
loop_
_entity.id
_entity.type
_entity.pdbx_description
1 polymer ?
#
loop_
_entity_poly.entity_id
_entity_poly.type
_entity_poly.pdbx_seq_one_letter_code
_entity_poly.pdbx_strand_id
1 'polypeptide(L)'
;MANTTGTLESVVLELGKLLTPLEQLLGPGMFGLLGVQLPAALSSDTAILTKLSDAGTKAGALAADITTLENAISGGDASTIIADALPLIAHIGELVAALAAVGNEIQTAASGLSAADQQVVADLAANMAVRTLEYMIVGFLNDTFPVLTNVFSVIGVIDMESSPDQAMDSPVTGGIIVPRRFYLDRIPTLFSHPDQFLQQVFQWGTPSFDGLAIYKRLQMLLEDIAIPAAIYQPTGQPASLEAYLFSLQTDTTQHPPGLTASITLPGQTTFDKAFPLSALWQATTHVAATYDAGLSVGLTPPFNLTFHPPTGNVSLTTTLGIQAQKSDGTNVMILGETGGSGLQAKSISLSAGVTANLGTSGGSVTPTVQFSVDGGLLHIDFSQGDGFIQKLLSGVKLDSDFSIQATWDPTNGLKFTGQAGVEVLIPLHIDLSVIVINGLYVSLGFTNTTPLQIGLAAEFTANLGPLVATVDQMGVNIGITFPPNGQGRLGMADIDFSFLPPKGVGLEVNTGIIVGGGYLYLNPDQGEYYGALELEFQDLFSLKAVGIINTKMPDGSNGFSLLIIITADFTPIQLGFGFTLNGVGGLLGLNRTMNVDVLRQGIKTNAIKSVLFPDNVIANIDKIISDLKQIFPVFEGHFIVGPMAELGWADIITLEIGILIEIPDPKIAILGVVKALLPTQDAPLLRIQVNFLGVIDFDNKYISFDASLYDSNLLVFTLTGDFAFRLSWGDNPYFLLSVGGFNPAFKDAPPDLQHMTRLGISLLNNSVVQLSVTCYFAVTSNTVQFGAKATLYAGCDAFNIYGYLGFDCLFQFDPFYFEVDIYAGLALRMGTSTIMGITVSGQLSGPTPWDIQGDASFTILFFTISVGFHETWGQSNQAGSKQKIDILGLLNQAIADNSNWKAILPSNNSQHVSLKTIAPGGQEMVVHPFGSLTFSQRIVPLDVDIVKFGNNIPQDANHFTITDQNPADQTVVAQEEFAPANFFNFTDDQKLSQPSFQNMDSGFTVTGTTGLLSADVITEEVDYKLTYLHKQTNTLVSAGIYIPSASWFPSNVKASAVSRSSLSYANNRVSVNAPDPVAVNNTQYAIAGTADLKQVAGTNLTGSYAEAMGMVSNLLVTQPSLTGQIQIVQDYELNPN
;
A
#
# COMPACT_ATOMS: atom_id res chain seq x y z
N MET A 1 44.63 -10.10 23.01
CA MET A 1 43.78 -8.99 22.54
C MET A 1 44.14 -7.63 23.17
N ALA A 2 45.20 -7.51 23.98
CA ALA A 2 45.50 -6.28 24.76
C ALA A 2 46.48 -5.28 24.10
N ASN A 3 47.00 -5.57 22.91
CA ASN A 3 48.16 -4.84 22.36
C ASN A 3 47.89 -4.15 21.00
N THR A 4 46.62 -3.99 20.60
CA THR A 4 46.28 -3.28 19.37
C THR A 4 46.08 -1.80 19.64
N THR A 5 46.93 -0.96 19.02
CA THR A 5 46.85 0.49 19.01
C THR A 5 45.49 0.96 18.46
N GLY A 6 44.90 1.95 19.12
CA GLY A 6 43.66 2.58 18.71
C GLY A 6 43.81 3.39 17.41
N THR A 7 42.67 3.75 16.84
CA THR A 7 42.61 4.46 15.56
C THR A 7 43.24 5.86 15.65
N LEU A 8 42.99 6.58 16.74
CA LEU A 8 43.47 7.95 16.92
C LEU A 8 44.99 8.00 17.01
N GLU A 9 45.57 7.16 17.86
CA GLU A 9 47.01 7.11 18.12
C GLU A 9 47.78 6.67 16.88
N SER A 10 47.22 5.74 16.11
CA SER A 10 47.78 5.31 14.83
C SER A 10 47.78 6.45 13.80
N VAL A 11 46.67 7.20 13.68
CA VAL A 11 46.57 8.34 12.76
C VAL A 11 47.53 9.47 13.16
N VAL A 12 47.59 9.79 14.45
CA VAL A 12 48.44 10.86 14.99
C VAL A 12 49.93 10.53 14.79
N LEU A 13 50.32 9.28 15.00
CA LEU A 13 51.69 8.83 14.76
C LEU A 13 52.10 9.04 13.30
N GLU A 14 51.28 8.58 12.35
CA GLU A 14 51.56 8.71 10.92
C GLU A 14 51.53 10.17 10.46
N LEU A 15 50.62 10.99 11.00
CA LEU A 15 50.63 12.45 10.79
C LEU A 15 51.92 13.10 11.32
N GLY A 16 52.41 12.69 12.49
CA GLY A 16 53.68 13.18 13.03
C GLY A 16 54.87 12.87 12.11
N LYS A 17 54.96 11.62 11.62
CA LYS A 17 56.01 11.18 10.69
C LYS A 17 55.97 11.99 9.40
N LEU A 18 54.78 12.18 8.83
CA LEU A 18 54.56 12.98 7.63
C LEU A 18 55.08 14.41 7.77
N LEU A 19 54.96 15.01 8.96
CA LEU A 19 55.34 16.41 9.22
C LEU A 19 56.82 16.58 9.62
N THR A 20 57.53 15.49 9.96
CA THR A 20 58.91 15.55 10.46
C THR A 20 59.88 16.31 9.54
N PRO A 21 59.83 16.17 8.19
CA PRO A 21 60.77 16.89 7.32
C PRO A 21 60.57 18.42 7.32
N LEU A 22 59.47 18.95 7.87
CA LEU A 22 59.20 20.39 7.91
C LEU A 22 60.25 21.19 8.67
N GLU A 23 60.88 20.62 9.70
CA GLU A 23 61.94 21.29 10.46
C GLU A 23 63.06 21.81 9.55
N GLN A 24 63.42 21.02 8.53
CA GLN A 24 64.49 21.36 7.58
C GLN A 24 63.98 22.21 6.39
N LEU A 25 62.69 22.13 6.07
CA LEU A 25 62.08 22.80 4.92
C LEU A 25 61.56 24.21 5.24
N LEU A 26 61.26 24.51 6.52
CA LEU A 26 60.73 25.79 7.00
C LEU A 26 61.81 26.89 7.05
N GLY A 27 62.31 27.26 5.86
CA GLY A 27 63.22 28.39 5.65
C GLY A 27 62.75 29.33 4.52
N PRO A 28 63.53 30.36 4.17
CA PRO A 28 63.15 31.36 3.16
C PRO A 28 62.82 30.76 1.77
N GLY A 29 63.39 29.59 1.45
CA GLY A 29 63.15 28.87 0.20
C GLY A 29 61.83 28.09 0.13
N MET A 30 61.11 27.95 1.24
CA MET A 30 59.88 27.15 1.32
C MET A 30 58.78 27.64 0.38
N PHE A 31 58.61 28.95 0.25
CA PHE A 31 57.59 29.55 -0.61
C PHE A 31 57.80 29.18 -2.07
N GLY A 32 59.08 29.10 -2.46
CA GLY A 32 59.49 28.56 -3.72
C GLY A 32 59.00 27.12 -3.92
N LEU A 33 59.19 26.23 -2.92
CA LEU A 33 58.71 24.83 -2.92
C LEU A 33 57.19 24.71 -3.06
N LEU A 34 56.47 25.71 -2.56
CA LEU A 34 55.03 25.84 -2.75
C LEU A 34 54.66 26.45 -4.12
N GLY A 35 55.61 26.71 -5.01
CA GLY A 35 55.36 27.26 -6.34
C GLY A 35 54.99 28.75 -6.34
N VAL A 36 55.33 29.50 -5.29
CA VAL A 36 55.10 30.95 -5.21
C VAL A 36 56.43 31.68 -5.01
N GLN A 37 56.81 32.51 -5.98
CA GLN A 37 57.94 33.42 -5.81
C GLN A 37 57.47 34.67 -5.06
N LEU A 38 57.93 34.84 -3.81
CA LEU A 38 57.62 36.04 -3.04
C LEU A 38 58.33 37.27 -3.62
N PRO A 39 57.67 38.44 -3.68
CA PRO A 39 58.33 39.71 -3.91
C PRO A 39 59.50 39.93 -2.94
N ALA A 40 60.59 40.54 -3.42
CA ALA A 40 61.81 40.73 -2.65
C ALA A 40 61.56 41.38 -1.28
N ALA A 41 60.61 42.34 -1.21
CA ALA A 41 60.20 43.02 0.02
C ALA A 41 59.62 42.09 1.10
N LEU A 42 58.96 40.99 0.73
CA LEU A 42 58.41 39.99 1.67
C LEU A 42 59.42 38.89 2.00
N SER A 43 60.26 38.51 1.03
CA SER A 43 61.25 37.43 1.21
C SER A 43 62.32 37.74 2.27
N SER A 44 62.56 39.01 2.56
CA SER A 44 63.50 39.49 3.58
C SER A 44 62.82 40.10 4.81
N ASP A 45 61.50 39.96 4.94
CA ASP A 45 60.75 40.53 6.07
C ASP A 45 61.08 39.78 7.38
N THR A 46 61.48 40.54 8.40
CA THR A 46 61.96 39.95 9.66
C THR A 46 60.83 39.31 10.48
N ALA A 47 59.60 39.81 10.37
CA ALA A 47 58.44 39.26 11.08
C ALA A 47 58.03 37.91 10.47
N ILE A 48 58.00 37.81 9.13
CA ILE A 48 57.73 36.55 8.41
C ILE A 48 58.80 35.51 8.74
N LEU A 49 60.09 35.89 8.70
CA LEU A 49 61.19 34.97 9.04
C LEU A 49 61.15 34.50 10.50
N THR A 50 60.71 35.35 11.43
CA THR A 50 60.52 34.97 12.84
C THR A 50 59.40 33.94 12.97
N LYS A 51 58.25 34.15 12.31
CA LYS A 51 57.13 33.19 12.33
C LYS A 51 57.47 31.85 11.66
N LEU A 52 58.29 31.87 10.61
CA LEU A 52 58.84 30.64 10.01
C LEU A 52 59.75 29.89 10.99
N SER A 53 60.63 30.60 11.70
CA SER A 53 61.50 30.00 12.72
C SER A 53 60.71 29.42 13.90
N ASP A 54 59.64 30.09 14.33
CA ASP A 54 58.73 29.59 15.36
C ASP A 54 58.07 28.27 14.90
N ALA A 55 57.57 28.23 13.65
CA ALA A 55 57.00 27.01 13.07
C ALA A 55 58.04 25.89 12.94
N GLY A 56 59.27 26.20 12.52
CA GLY A 56 60.37 25.23 12.43
C GLY A 56 60.72 24.62 13.79
N THR A 57 60.72 25.43 14.85
CA THR A 57 60.94 24.96 16.23
C THR A 57 59.82 24.02 16.69
N LYS A 58 58.57 24.30 16.32
CA LYS A 58 57.43 23.42 16.61
C LYS A 58 57.47 22.11 15.82
N ALA A 59 57.95 22.15 14.58
CA ALA A 59 58.17 20.93 13.79
C ALA A 59 59.26 20.03 14.40
N GLY A 60 60.37 20.60 14.88
CA GLY A 60 61.45 19.84 15.53
C GLY A 60 61.04 19.16 16.85
N ALA A 61 59.98 19.64 17.52
CA ALA A 61 59.47 19.01 18.73
C ALA A 61 58.79 17.64 18.46
N LEU A 62 58.30 17.41 17.24
CA LEU A 62 57.55 16.19 16.90
C LEU A 62 58.40 14.93 16.98
N ALA A 63 59.70 15.00 16.65
CA ALA A 63 60.57 13.83 16.56
C ALA A 63 60.69 13.07 17.90
N ALA A 64 60.74 13.80 19.02
CA ALA A 64 60.81 13.22 20.36
C ALA A 64 59.49 12.51 20.74
N ASP A 65 58.35 13.13 20.43
CA ASP A 65 57.04 12.57 20.73
C ASP A 65 56.73 11.34 19.87
N ILE A 66 57.09 11.37 18.58
CA ILE A 66 56.98 10.21 17.67
C ILE A 66 57.76 9.03 18.24
N THR A 67 59.03 9.23 18.60
CA THR A 67 59.88 8.15 19.16
C THR A 67 59.29 7.59 20.46
N THR A 68 58.70 8.46 21.29
CA THR A 68 58.07 8.05 22.56
C THR A 68 56.83 7.20 22.30
N LEU A 69 55.95 7.64 21.39
CA LEU A 69 54.74 6.91 21.01
C LEU A 69 55.06 5.57 20.30
N GLU A 70 56.07 5.52 19.43
CA GLU A 70 56.51 4.26 18.80
C GLU A 70 57.01 3.24 19.81
N ASN A 71 57.76 3.69 20.82
CA ASN A 71 58.22 2.83 21.91
C ASN A 71 57.04 2.35 22.77
N ALA A 72 56.06 3.21 23.06
CA ALA A 72 54.85 2.85 23.79
C ALA A 72 54.01 1.80 23.03
N ILE A 73 53.84 2.00 21.71
CA ILE A 73 53.13 1.06 20.83
C ILE A 73 53.86 -0.29 20.78
N SER A 74 55.20 -0.27 20.66
CA SER A 74 56.01 -1.50 20.66
C SER A 74 56.00 -2.22 22.01
N GLY A 75 55.85 -1.47 23.11
CA GLY A 75 55.72 -1.98 24.47
C GLY A 75 54.37 -2.60 24.80
N GLY A 76 53.30 -2.19 24.10
CA GLY A 76 51.97 -2.79 24.17
C GLY A 76 51.13 -2.42 25.41
N ASP A 77 51.51 -1.40 26.18
CA ASP A 77 50.70 -0.89 27.31
C ASP A 77 49.78 0.24 26.83
N ALA A 78 48.48 -0.04 26.86
CA ALA A 78 47.42 0.85 26.39
C ALA A 78 47.42 2.21 27.12
N SER A 79 47.72 2.23 28.42
CA SER A 79 47.70 3.47 29.21
C SER A 79 48.85 4.41 28.81
N THR A 80 50.03 3.85 28.53
CA THR A 80 51.17 4.60 28.00
C THR A 80 50.94 5.06 26.57
N ILE A 81 50.34 4.23 25.70
CA ILE A 81 50.03 4.61 24.32
C ILE A 81 49.11 5.83 24.27
N ILE A 82 48.04 5.85 25.08
CA ILE A 82 47.12 6.99 25.17
C ILE A 82 47.84 8.23 25.73
N ALA A 83 48.60 8.06 26.82
CA ALA A 83 49.30 9.17 27.46
C ALA A 83 50.35 9.82 26.54
N ASP A 84 51.08 9.01 25.78
CA ASP A 84 52.17 9.46 24.89
C ASP A 84 51.65 10.00 23.55
N ALA A 85 50.40 9.69 23.16
CA ALA A 85 49.76 10.28 21.99
C ALA A 85 49.33 11.75 22.22
N LEU A 86 48.94 12.12 23.46
CA LEU A 86 48.43 13.45 23.78
C LEU A 86 49.43 14.59 23.47
N PRO A 87 50.72 14.51 23.86
CA PRO A 87 51.73 15.51 23.49
C PRO A 87 51.89 15.67 21.98
N LEU A 88 51.89 14.56 21.23
CA LEU A 88 52.02 14.59 19.77
C LEU A 88 50.82 15.29 19.11
N ILE A 89 49.58 15.03 19.57
CA ILE A 89 48.38 15.74 19.11
C ILE A 89 48.52 17.25 19.36
N ALA A 90 48.91 17.62 20.58
CA ALA A 90 49.04 19.03 20.97
C ALA A 90 50.08 19.75 20.11
N HIS A 91 51.28 19.18 19.94
CA HIS A 91 52.35 19.78 19.14
C HIS A 91 52.04 19.83 17.64
N ILE A 92 51.32 18.85 17.08
CA ILE A 92 50.81 18.94 15.70
C ILE A 92 49.83 20.11 15.57
N GLY A 93 48.90 20.27 16.52
CA GLY A 93 47.97 21.40 16.55
C GLY A 93 48.67 22.76 16.64
N GLU A 94 49.70 22.86 17.50
CA GLU A 94 50.54 24.05 17.61
C GLU A 94 51.32 24.37 16.33
N LEU A 95 51.85 23.36 15.64
CA LEU A 95 52.53 23.53 14.35
C LEU A 95 51.58 24.06 13.28
N VAL A 96 50.37 23.50 13.17
CA VAL A 96 49.35 23.98 12.21
C VAL A 96 48.96 25.43 12.51
N ALA A 97 48.77 25.78 13.78
CA ALA A 97 48.49 27.15 14.19
C ALA A 97 49.66 28.10 13.88
N ALA A 98 50.91 27.66 14.06
CA ALA A 98 52.10 28.43 13.71
C ALA A 98 52.21 28.68 12.20
N LEU A 99 51.91 27.68 11.36
CA LEU A 99 51.85 27.83 9.90
C LEU A 99 50.74 28.79 9.45
N ALA A 100 49.58 28.76 10.10
CA ALA A 100 48.52 29.74 9.84
C ALA A 100 48.94 31.17 10.22
N ALA A 101 49.69 31.32 11.32
CA ALA A 101 50.26 32.61 11.72
C ALA A 101 51.28 33.15 10.71
N VAL A 102 52.06 32.29 10.03
CA VAL A 102 52.91 32.70 8.90
C VAL A 102 52.06 33.29 7.77
N GLY A 103 50.94 32.64 7.42
CA GLY A 103 50.00 33.14 6.41
C GLY A 103 49.41 34.51 6.76
N ASN A 104 48.96 34.70 8.00
CA ASN A 104 48.45 35.99 8.49
C ASN A 104 49.50 37.11 8.42
N GLU A 105 50.77 36.79 8.72
CA GLU A 105 51.86 37.76 8.64
C GLU A 105 52.18 38.13 7.18
N ILE A 106 52.16 37.15 6.26
CA ILE A 106 52.28 37.41 4.81
C ILE A 106 51.15 38.33 4.34
N GLN A 107 49.91 38.10 4.77
CA GLN A 107 48.78 38.97 4.42
C GLN A 107 48.97 40.40 4.94
N THR A 108 49.45 40.53 6.17
CA THR A 108 49.69 41.82 6.83
C THR A 108 50.80 42.59 6.12
N ALA A 109 51.93 41.94 5.84
CA ALA A 109 53.05 42.54 5.13
C ALA A 109 52.73 42.86 3.65
N ALA A 110 51.86 42.07 2.99
CA ALA A 110 51.41 42.31 1.62
C ALA A 110 50.56 43.59 1.46
N SER A 111 49.94 44.09 2.54
CA SER A 111 49.12 45.32 2.50
C SER A 111 49.89 46.56 2.00
N GLY A 112 51.23 46.55 2.09
CA GLY A 112 52.10 47.62 1.59
C GLY A 112 52.54 47.49 0.12
N LEU A 113 52.11 46.45 -0.61
CA LEU A 113 52.53 46.17 -2.00
C LEU A 113 51.54 46.66 -3.06
N SER A 114 51.90 46.51 -4.34
CA SER A 114 51.01 46.82 -5.47
C SER A 114 49.82 45.83 -5.56
N ALA A 115 48.72 46.23 -6.18
CA ALA A 115 47.54 45.37 -6.32
C ALA A 115 47.82 44.05 -7.07
N ALA A 116 48.76 44.07 -8.01
CA ALA A 116 49.20 42.87 -8.72
C ALA A 116 49.99 41.92 -7.79
N ASP A 117 50.90 42.47 -6.97
CA ASP A 117 51.70 41.67 -6.03
C ASP A 117 50.85 41.13 -4.87
N GLN A 118 49.85 41.89 -4.41
CA GLN A 118 48.87 41.44 -3.41
C GLN A 118 48.07 40.23 -3.92
N GLN A 119 47.64 40.26 -5.18
CA GLN A 119 46.88 39.17 -5.78
C GLN A 119 47.70 37.87 -5.90
N VAL A 120 49.01 37.97 -6.13
CA VAL A 120 49.93 36.83 -6.22
C VAL A 120 50.09 36.09 -4.89
N VAL A 121 50.06 36.81 -3.76
CA VAL A 121 50.30 36.22 -2.42
C VAL A 121 49.02 35.98 -1.62
N ALA A 122 47.87 36.51 -2.04
CA ALA A 122 46.60 36.38 -1.31
C ALA A 122 46.16 34.92 -1.09
N ASP A 123 46.27 34.07 -2.11
CA ASP A 123 45.94 32.64 -1.99
C ASP A 123 46.90 31.91 -1.05
N LEU A 124 48.20 32.18 -1.16
CA LEU A 124 49.20 31.60 -0.29
C LEU A 124 48.99 32.02 1.17
N ALA A 125 48.67 33.29 1.42
CA ALA A 125 48.45 33.80 2.76
C ALA A 125 47.21 33.18 3.43
N ALA A 126 46.11 33.05 2.68
CA ALA A 126 44.87 32.44 3.18
C ALA A 126 45.02 30.92 3.44
N ASN A 127 45.83 30.25 2.63
CA ASN A 127 45.93 28.79 2.64
C ASN A 127 47.31 28.26 3.10
N MET A 128 48.15 29.07 3.77
CA MET A 128 49.57 28.73 4.07
C MET A 128 49.73 27.37 4.76
N ALA A 129 48.91 27.10 5.79
CA ALA A 129 48.93 25.82 6.49
C ALA A 129 48.50 24.66 5.58
N VAL A 130 47.41 24.83 4.83
CA VAL A 130 46.88 23.82 3.91
C VAL A 130 47.89 23.49 2.80
N ARG A 131 48.48 24.51 2.17
CA ARG A 131 49.49 24.33 1.09
C ARG A 131 50.75 23.64 1.58
N THR A 132 51.17 23.94 2.81
CA THR A 132 52.28 23.25 3.46
C THR A 132 51.94 21.78 3.69
N LEU A 133 50.76 21.49 4.22
CA LEU A 133 50.30 20.11 4.42
C LEU A 133 50.16 19.34 3.10
N GLU A 134 49.62 19.96 2.03
CA GLU A 134 49.56 19.37 0.69
C GLU A 134 50.94 18.97 0.19
N TYR A 135 51.93 19.86 0.33
CA TYR A 135 53.31 19.59 -0.08
C TYR A 135 53.90 18.39 0.70
N MET A 136 53.66 18.34 2.01
CA MET A 136 54.13 17.26 2.88
C MET A 136 53.44 15.93 2.58
N ILE A 137 52.12 15.94 2.38
CA ILE A 137 51.33 14.74 2.04
C ILE A 137 51.83 14.15 0.72
N VAL A 138 51.89 14.97 -0.32
CA VAL A 138 52.31 14.50 -1.66
C VAL A 138 53.77 14.07 -1.65
N GLY A 139 54.63 14.74 -0.88
CA GLY A 139 56.02 14.32 -0.70
C GLY A 139 56.15 12.98 0.01
N PHE A 140 55.47 12.82 1.14
CA PHE A 140 55.43 11.57 1.90
C PHE A 140 54.88 10.41 1.06
N LEU A 141 53.78 10.64 0.33
CA LEU A 141 53.21 9.66 -0.58
C LEU A 141 54.20 9.29 -1.69
N ASN A 142 54.89 10.26 -2.29
CA ASN A 142 55.85 9.99 -3.35
C ASN A 142 57.06 9.18 -2.88
N ASP A 143 57.55 9.46 -1.67
CA ASP A 143 58.74 8.81 -1.14
C ASP A 143 58.43 7.41 -0.58
N THR A 144 57.22 7.22 -0.02
CA THR A 144 56.81 5.97 0.62
C THR A 144 56.04 5.05 -0.35
N PHE A 145 55.22 5.64 -1.22
CA PHE A 145 54.25 4.96 -2.10
C PHE A 145 54.27 5.55 -3.53
N PRO A 146 55.40 5.48 -4.26
CA PRO A 146 55.56 6.14 -5.56
C PRO A 146 54.50 5.72 -6.59
N VAL A 147 54.17 4.42 -6.64
CA VAL A 147 53.14 3.88 -7.53
C VAL A 147 51.74 4.46 -7.22
N LEU A 148 51.36 4.50 -5.93
CA LEU A 148 50.06 5.06 -5.51
C LEU A 148 49.95 6.55 -5.85
N THR A 149 51.07 7.25 -5.68
CA THR A 149 51.18 8.68 -5.96
C THR A 149 51.03 8.97 -7.46
N ASN A 150 51.67 8.17 -8.31
CA ASN A 150 51.48 8.22 -9.75
C ASN A 150 50.05 7.86 -10.18
N VAL A 151 49.39 6.91 -9.50
CA VAL A 151 47.96 6.60 -9.74
C VAL A 151 47.08 7.80 -9.40
N PHE A 152 47.25 8.42 -8.22
CA PHE A 152 46.50 9.63 -7.85
C PHE A 152 46.81 10.81 -8.77
N SER A 153 48.02 10.86 -9.33
CA SER A 153 48.37 11.82 -10.36
C SER A 153 47.60 11.56 -11.66
N VAL A 154 47.58 10.33 -12.17
CA VAL A 154 46.81 9.96 -13.38
C VAL A 154 45.32 10.26 -13.23
N ILE A 155 44.75 10.04 -12.04
CA ILE A 155 43.33 10.33 -11.79
C ILE A 155 43.07 11.84 -11.72
N GLY A 156 44.08 12.67 -11.41
CA GLY A 156 43.95 14.13 -11.35
C GLY A 156 43.71 14.71 -9.95
N VAL A 157 43.93 13.89 -8.91
CA VAL A 157 43.77 14.27 -7.50
C VAL A 157 45.07 14.84 -6.93
N ILE A 158 46.22 14.37 -7.42
CA ILE A 158 47.55 14.91 -7.09
C ILE A 158 48.16 15.55 -8.34
N ASP A 159 48.79 16.70 -8.18
CA ASP A 159 49.67 17.27 -9.20
C ASP A 159 51.13 17.22 -8.73
N MET A 160 51.98 16.63 -9.58
CA MET A 160 53.42 16.55 -9.44
C MET A 160 54.00 16.77 -10.82
N GLU A 161 54.76 17.83 -11.01
CA GLU A 161 55.40 18.09 -12.30
C GLU A 161 56.91 17.89 -12.19
N SER A 162 57.52 17.36 -13.24
CA SER A 162 58.97 17.41 -13.44
C SER A 162 59.20 17.98 -14.84
N SER A 163 59.98 19.05 -14.95
CA SER A 163 60.49 19.49 -16.26
C SER A 163 61.99 19.25 -16.32
N PRO A 164 62.50 18.63 -17.41
CA PRO A 164 63.89 18.78 -17.78
C PRO A 164 64.16 20.25 -18.15
N ASP A 165 65.36 20.71 -17.85
CA ASP A 165 65.87 21.99 -18.34
C ASP A 165 66.07 21.90 -19.86
N GLN A 166 65.38 22.73 -20.63
CA GLN A 166 65.54 22.75 -22.09
C GLN A 166 66.72 23.62 -22.56
N ALA A 167 67.54 24.15 -21.65
CA ALA A 167 68.62 25.06 -22.03
C ALA A 167 70.06 24.50 -21.94
N MET A 168 70.37 23.38 -21.28
CA MET A 168 71.76 22.85 -21.26
C MET A 168 71.92 21.33 -21.15
N ASP A 169 72.86 20.80 -21.93
CA ASP A 169 73.31 19.39 -22.02
C ASP A 169 74.22 18.97 -20.83
N SER A 170 74.01 19.52 -19.62
CA SER A 170 74.77 19.15 -18.41
C SER A 170 73.98 19.42 -17.12
N PRO A 171 73.81 18.44 -16.22
CA PRO A 171 72.88 18.53 -15.10
C PRO A 171 73.59 19.02 -13.83
N VAL A 172 73.91 20.31 -13.71
CA VAL A 172 74.22 20.89 -12.39
C VAL A 172 73.77 22.36 -12.32
N THR A 173 72.85 22.60 -11.36
CA THR A 173 72.43 23.88 -10.77
C THR A 173 71.52 24.83 -11.59
N GLY A 174 70.23 24.79 -11.25
CA GLY A 174 69.25 25.85 -11.54
C GLY A 174 67.79 25.39 -11.63
N GLY A 175 67.33 24.46 -10.78
CA GLY A 175 65.99 23.86 -10.89
C GLY A 175 64.84 24.85 -10.65
N ILE A 176 63.89 24.89 -11.58
CA ILE A 176 62.57 25.50 -11.38
C ILE A 176 61.82 24.68 -10.33
N ILE A 177 61.04 25.36 -9.50
CA ILE A 177 60.47 24.76 -8.30
C ILE A 177 59.10 24.12 -8.60
N VAL A 178 58.95 22.87 -8.20
CA VAL A 178 57.78 22.04 -8.43
C VAL A 178 56.78 22.18 -7.28
N PRO A 179 55.59 22.77 -7.48
CA PRO A 179 54.53 22.71 -6.48
C PRO A 179 53.94 21.29 -6.42
N ARG A 180 53.84 20.76 -5.20
CA ARG A 180 53.12 19.52 -4.91
C ARG A 180 51.75 19.88 -4.37
N ARG A 181 50.67 19.44 -5.03
CA ARG A 181 49.28 19.79 -4.68
C ARG A 181 48.43 18.54 -4.51
N PHE A 182 47.52 18.59 -3.55
CA PHE A 182 46.54 17.53 -3.32
C PHE A 182 45.13 18.12 -3.29
N TYR A 183 44.35 17.82 -4.33
CA TYR A 183 43.02 18.37 -4.57
C TYR A 183 41.93 17.45 -4.03
N LEU A 184 41.75 17.47 -2.71
CA LEU A 184 40.72 16.67 -2.03
C LEU A 184 39.29 17.08 -2.45
N ASP A 185 39.10 18.35 -2.83
CA ASP A 185 37.86 18.92 -3.35
C ASP A 185 37.40 18.28 -4.66
N ARG A 186 38.33 17.70 -5.42
CA ARG A 186 38.03 17.01 -6.67
C ARG A 186 37.45 15.62 -6.49
N ILE A 187 37.67 14.97 -5.35
CA ILE A 187 37.25 13.58 -5.11
C ILE A 187 35.71 13.45 -5.14
N PRO A 188 34.91 14.30 -4.44
CA PRO A 188 33.45 14.22 -4.54
C PRO A 188 32.93 14.49 -5.97
N THR A 189 33.54 15.43 -6.69
CA THR A 189 33.16 15.77 -8.08
C THR A 189 33.45 14.60 -9.02
N LEU A 190 34.56 13.88 -8.83
CA LEU A 190 34.89 12.67 -9.60
C LEU A 190 33.78 11.60 -9.50
N PHE A 191 33.17 11.41 -8.33
CA PHE A 191 32.12 10.40 -8.13
C PHE A 191 30.71 10.91 -8.47
N SER A 192 30.42 12.18 -8.21
CA SER A 192 29.07 12.73 -8.41
C SER A 192 28.84 13.31 -9.81
N HIS A 193 29.86 13.91 -10.42
CA HIS A 193 29.81 14.60 -11.72
C HIS A 193 31.12 14.36 -12.51
N PRO A 194 31.41 13.11 -12.91
CA PRO A 194 32.68 12.73 -13.55
C PRO A 194 32.96 13.48 -14.86
N ASP A 195 31.91 13.88 -15.58
CA ASP A 195 31.97 14.70 -16.78
C ASP A 195 32.54 16.10 -16.49
N GLN A 196 32.04 16.77 -15.45
CA GLN A 196 32.54 18.08 -15.02
C GLN A 196 33.98 17.97 -14.50
N PHE A 197 34.28 16.91 -13.76
CA PHE A 197 35.63 16.65 -13.27
C PHE A 197 36.64 16.51 -14.43
N LEU A 198 36.38 15.64 -15.41
CA LEU A 198 37.29 15.44 -16.53
C LEU A 198 37.42 16.70 -17.41
N GLN A 199 36.34 17.47 -17.55
CA GLN A 199 36.37 18.75 -18.25
C GLN A 199 37.29 19.75 -17.55
N GLN A 200 37.26 19.83 -16.22
CA GLN A 200 38.08 20.74 -15.44
C GLN A 200 39.55 20.32 -15.41
N VAL A 201 39.84 19.04 -15.24
CA VAL A 201 41.21 18.54 -15.04
C VAL A 201 41.94 18.28 -16.36
N PHE A 202 41.25 17.66 -17.32
CA PHE A 202 41.87 17.21 -18.57
C PHE A 202 41.36 17.94 -19.81
N GLN A 203 40.45 18.91 -19.66
CA GLN A 203 39.77 19.58 -20.78
C GLN A 203 38.94 18.60 -21.65
N TRP A 204 38.61 17.43 -21.12
CA TRP A 204 37.81 16.41 -21.79
C TRP A 204 36.41 16.96 -22.14
N GLY A 205 35.91 16.64 -23.33
CA GLY A 205 34.63 17.19 -23.80
C GLY A 205 34.68 18.66 -24.24
N THR A 206 35.85 19.32 -24.17
CA THR A 206 36.06 20.64 -24.77
C THR A 206 36.76 20.55 -26.13
N PRO A 207 36.63 21.57 -27.01
CA PRO A 207 37.39 21.62 -28.26
C PRO A 207 38.92 21.70 -28.08
N SER A 208 39.40 21.99 -26.87
CA SER A 208 40.83 22.16 -26.55
C SER A 208 41.52 20.87 -26.09
N PHE A 209 40.80 19.74 -26.02
CA PHE A 209 41.37 18.47 -25.62
C PHE A 209 42.44 17.97 -26.61
N ASP A 210 43.68 17.80 -26.13
CA ASP A 210 44.82 17.31 -26.93
C ASP A 210 45.40 15.96 -26.44
N GLY A 211 44.93 15.46 -25.28
CA GLY A 211 45.35 14.21 -24.64
C GLY A 211 46.72 14.26 -23.93
N LEU A 212 47.49 15.35 -24.07
CA LEU A 212 48.88 15.39 -23.61
C LEU A 212 49.03 15.31 -22.10
N ALA A 213 48.11 15.95 -21.36
CA ALA A 213 48.07 15.90 -19.90
C ALA A 213 47.89 14.46 -19.37
N ILE A 214 47.06 13.66 -20.04
CA ILE A 214 46.83 12.25 -19.72
C ILE A 214 48.06 11.43 -20.08
N TYR A 215 48.64 11.63 -21.27
CA TYR A 215 49.80 10.86 -21.74
C TYR A 215 51.02 11.02 -20.85
N LYS A 216 51.32 12.25 -20.39
CA LYS A 216 52.46 12.49 -19.48
C LYS A 216 52.28 11.77 -18.14
N ARG A 217 51.09 11.85 -17.53
CA ARG A 217 50.79 11.17 -16.27
C ARG A 217 50.82 9.66 -16.43
N LEU A 218 50.27 9.15 -17.52
CA LEU A 218 50.24 7.72 -17.81
C LEU A 218 51.64 7.17 -18.14
N GLN A 219 52.48 7.93 -18.85
CA GLN A 219 53.88 7.58 -19.09
C GLN A 219 54.63 7.39 -17.76
N MET A 220 54.50 8.36 -16.83
CA MET A 220 55.13 8.26 -15.50
C MET A 220 54.68 7.00 -14.75
N LEU A 221 53.38 6.69 -14.76
CA LEU A 221 52.86 5.48 -14.15
C LEU A 221 53.40 4.20 -14.81
N LEU A 222 53.44 4.14 -16.14
CA LEU A 222 53.91 2.97 -16.89
C LEU A 222 55.40 2.71 -16.67
N GLU A 223 56.24 3.74 -16.70
CA GLU A 223 57.67 3.64 -16.45
C GLU A 223 57.96 3.18 -15.01
N ASP A 224 57.19 3.65 -14.03
CA ASP A 224 57.32 3.28 -12.60
C ASP A 224 57.00 1.78 -12.35
N ILE A 225 56.12 1.19 -13.16
CA ILE A 225 55.84 -0.26 -13.16
C ILE A 225 56.69 -1.05 -14.18
N ALA A 226 57.78 -0.45 -14.67
CA ALA A 226 58.75 -1.02 -15.60
C ALA A 226 58.19 -1.40 -16.99
N ILE A 227 57.14 -0.72 -17.45
CA ILE A 227 56.62 -0.80 -18.82
C ILE A 227 57.19 0.38 -19.62
N PRO A 228 58.04 0.14 -20.63
CA PRO A 228 58.53 1.21 -21.49
C PRO A 228 57.37 1.90 -22.23
N ALA A 229 57.30 3.22 -22.12
CA ALA A 229 56.33 4.05 -22.82
C ALA A 229 57.02 5.32 -23.37
N ALA A 230 56.58 5.81 -24.53
CA ALA A 230 57.11 7.03 -25.13
C ALA A 230 55.98 7.85 -25.75
N ILE A 231 56.05 9.17 -25.59
CA ILE A 231 55.11 10.11 -26.22
C ILE A 231 55.70 10.59 -27.54
N TYR A 232 54.95 10.45 -28.62
CA TYR A 232 55.28 10.97 -29.94
C TYR A 232 54.38 12.16 -30.30
N GLN A 233 54.98 13.27 -30.74
CA GLN A 233 54.26 14.45 -31.25
C GLN A 233 54.82 14.88 -32.62
N PRO A 234 54.46 14.19 -33.71
CA PRO A 234 54.86 14.60 -35.05
C PRO A 234 54.20 15.92 -35.44
N THR A 235 54.94 16.83 -36.08
CA THR A 235 54.42 18.13 -36.53
C THR A 235 53.19 17.95 -37.43
N GLY A 236 52.03 18.45 -37.00
CA GLY A 236 50.76 18.36 -37.75
C GLY A 236 49.93 17.09 -37.52
N GLN A 237 50.33 16.22 -36.61
CA GLN A 237 49.54 15.05 -36.18
C GLN A 237 49.17 15.13 -34.69
N PRO A 238 48.09 14.45 -34.25
CA PRO A 238 47.74 14.35 -32.84
C PRO A 238 48.83 13.61 -32.06
N ALA A 239 49.03 13.99 -30.79
CA ALA A 239 49.95 13.30 -29.90
C ALA A 239 49.53 11.82 -29.70
N SER A 240 50.51 10.93 -29.62
CA SER A 240 50.31 9.53 -29.26
C SER A 240 51.23 9.09 -28.13
N LEU A 241 50.74 8.18 -27.29
CA LEU A 241 51.53 7.44 -26.31
C LEU A 241 51.67 6.00 -26.83
N GLU A 242 52.90 5.56 -27.10
CA GLU A 242 53.19 4.18 -27.45
C GLU A 242 53.78 3.45 -26.25
N ALA A 243 53.17 2.33 -25.86
CA ALA A 243 53.65 1.42 -24.84
C ALA A 243 53.79 0.01 -25.42
N TYR A 244 54.50 -0.88 -24.73
CA TYR A 244 54.81 -2.23 -25.24
C TYR A 244 53.58 -3.07 -25.68
N LEU A 245 52.42 -2.91 -25.03
CA LEU A 245 51.21 -3.71 -25.29
C LEU A 245 50.09 -2.95 -26.01
N PHE A 246 50.13 -1.61 -26.02
CA PHE A 246 49.08 -0.78 -26.56
C PHE A 246 49.60 0.59 -26.99
N SER A 247 48.88 1.26 -27.89
CA SER A 247 49.07 2.68 -28.20
C SER A 247 47.81 3.47 -27.91
N LEU A 248 47.95 4.72 -27.47
CA LEU A 248 46.87 5.70 -27.32
C LEU A 248 47.12 6.88 -28.26
N GLN A 249 46.10 7.34 -28.96
CA GLN A 249 46.18 8.51 -29.82
C GLN A 249 44.93 9.37 -29.68
N THR A 250 45.09 10.70 -29.73
CA THR A 250 43.96 11.63 -29.68
C THR A 250 43.24 11.63 -31.02
N ASP A 251 41.93 11.37 -31.02
CA ASP A 251 41.10 11.39 -32.21
C ASP A 251 40.46 12.77 -32.39
N THR A 252 41.01 13.55 -33.31
CA THR A 252 40.53 14.90 -33.67
C THR A 252 39.46 14.90 -34.76
N THR A 253 39.07 13.74 -35.27
CA THR A 253 37.98 13.62 -36.27
C THR A 253 36.59 13.72 -35.65
N GLN A 254 36.50 13.57 -34.32
CA GLN A 254 35.29 13.72 -33.53
C GLN A 254 35.22 15.12 -32.90
N HIS A 255 34.02 15.66 -32.72
CA HIS A 255 33.79 16.96 -32.11
C HIS A 255 32.76 16.86 -30.97
N PRO A 256 33.18 16.91 -29.69
CA PRO A 256 34.54 17.18 -29.19
C PRO A 256 35.55 16.02 -29.41
N PRO A 257 36.88 16.28 -29.45
CA PRO A 257 37.89 15.25 -29.67
C PRO A 257 37.87 14.10 -28.65
N GLY A 258 38.25 12.89 -29.07
CA GLY A 258 38.27 11.67 -28.25
C GLY A 258 39.65 11.02 -28.12
N LEU A 259 39.70 9.78 -27.62
CA LEU A 259 40.89 8.95 -27.52
C LEU A 259 40.67 7.62 -28.23
N THR A 260 41.67 7.15 -28.97
CA THR A 260 41.67 5.82 -29.58
C THR A 260 42.82 5.01 -29.02
N ALA A 261 42.50 3.89 -28.39
CA ALA A 261 43.46 2.87 -27.95
C ALA A 261 43.55 1.75 -29.00
N SER A 262 44.76 1.27 -29.29
CA SER A 262 44.97 0.11 -30.16
C SER A 262 45.80 -0.94 -29.44
N ILE A 263 45.34 -2.20 -29.47
CA ILE A 263 46.01 -3.33 -28.83
C ILE A 263 46.58 -4.26 -29.92
N THR A 264 47.89 -4.46 -29.88
CA THR A 264 48.64 -5.02 -31.03
C THR A 264 48.80 -6.55 -30.99
N LEU A 265 48.48 -7.22 -29.87
CA LEU A 265 48.69 -8.67 -29.68
C LEU A 265 47.35 -9.42 -29.47
N PRO A 266 47.12 -10.58 -30.14
CA PRO A 266 46.00 -11.47 -29.83
C PRO A 266 46.23 -12.16 -28.47
N GLY A 267 45.18 -12.39 -27.69
CA GLY A 267 45.34 -13.02 -26.38
C GLY A 267 44.06 -13.57 -25.77
N GLN A 268 44.17 -14.79 -25.23
CA GLN A 268 43.40 -15.22 -24.06
C GLN A 268 44.31 -14.99 -22.85
N THR A 269 44.09 -13.90 -22.15
CA THR A 269 44.98 -13.44 -21.08
C THR A 269 44.17 -13.26 -19.81
N THR A 270 44.59 -13.94 -18.75
CA THR A 270 44.17 -13.63 -17.38
C THR A 270 45.38 -13.05 -16.66
N PHE A 271 45.25 -11.81 -16.22
CA PHE A 271 46.26 -11.07 -15.46
C PHE A 271 45.70 -10.77 -14.08
N ASP A 272 46.22 -11.50 -13.09
CA ASP A 272 45.92 -11.33 -11.68
C ASP A 272 47.16 -10.87 -10.95
N LYS A 273 47.13 -9.66 -10.40
CA LYS A 273 48.26 -9.08 -9.68
C LYS A 273 47.77 -8.29 -8.48
N ALA A 274 48.43 -8.52 -7.34
CA ALA A 274 48.38 -7.62 -6.20
C ALA A 274 49.69 -6.83 -6.16
N PHE A 275 49.59 -5.51 -6.12
CA PHE A 275 50.71 -4.61 -5.92
C PHE A 275 50.65 -4.11 -4.48
N PRO A 276 51.63 -4.47 -3.62
CA PRO A 276 51.67 -3.95 -2.27
C PRO A 276 51.89 -2.43 -2.36
N LEU A 277 50.90 -1.66 -1.88
CA LEU A 277 51.03 -0.22 -1.75
C LEU A 277 51.73 0.07 -0.43
N SER A 278 51.31 -0.55 0.67
CA SER A 278 51.91 -0.40 2.00
C SER A 278 51.91 -1.72 2.79
N ALA A 279 52.30 -1.68 4.07
CA ALA A 279 52.13 -2.83 4.97
C ALA A 279 50.65 -3.20 5.21
N LEU A 280 49.73 -2.28 4.91
CA LEU A 280 48.29 -2.44 5.08
C LEU A 280 47.53 -2.48 3.75
N TRP A 281 47.92 -1.69 2.75
CA TRP A 281 47.15 -1.53 1.52
C TRP A 281 47.79 -2.27 0.36
N GLN A 282 46.98 -2.95 -0.45
CA GLN A 282 47.39 -3.54 -1.72
C GLN A 282 46.40 -3.15 -2.82
N ALA A 283 46.92 -2.76 -3.97
CA ALA A 283 46.13 -2.59 -5.18
C ALA A 283 45.99 -3.94 -5.86
N THR A 284 44.76 -4.36 -6.13
CA THR A 284 44.46 -5.61 -6.82
C THR A 284 43.99 -5.32 -8.23
N THR A 285 44.48 -6.06 -9.20
CA THR A 285 43.97 -6.02 -10.57
C THR A 285 43.70 -7.42 -11.05
N HIS A 286 42.52 -7.60 -11.64
CA HIS A 286 42.13 -8.79 -12.34
C HIS A 286 41.67 -8.37 -13.73
N VAL A 287 42.36 -8.85 -14.75
CA VAL A 287 41.99 -8.64 -16.15
C VAL A 287 41.87 -10.00 -16.81
N ALA A 288 40.67 -10.41 -17.16
CA ALA A 288 40.41 -11.59 -17.98
C ALA A 288 39.88 -11.13 -19.34
N ALA A 289 40.68 -11.32 -20.39
CA ALA A 289 40.35 -10.86 -21.73
C ALA A 289 40.54 -11.98 -22.76
N THR A 290 39.58 -12.12 -23.67
CA THR A 290 39.64 -13.01 -24.83
C THR A 290 39.29 -12.21 -26.07
N TYR A 291 40.26 -11.99 -26.97
CA TYR A 291 40.08 -11.22 -28.20
C TYR A 291 41.14 -11.57 -29.27
N ASP A 292 40.80 -11.36 -30.55
CA ASP A 292 41.70 -11.50 -31.70
C ASP A 292 42.61 -10.25 -31.89
N ALA A 293 43.75 -10.39 -32.59
CA ALA A 293 44.73 -9.33 -32.78
C ALA A 293 44.15 -8.09 -33.48
N GLY A 294 44.54 -6.88 -33.05
CA GLY A 294 44.17 -5.63 -33.72
C GLY A 294 42.88 -4.98 -33.20
N LEU A 295 42.51 -5.23 -31.94
CA LEU A 295 41.38 -4.57 -31.28
C LEU A 295 41.64 -3.06 -31.14
N SER A 296 40.76 -2.25 -31.70
CA SER A 296 40.74 -0.80 -31.51
C SER A 296 39.59 -0.40 -30.58
N VAL A 297 39.86 0.48 -29.62
CA VAL A 297 38.90 1.01 -28.65
C VAL A 297 38.83 2.53 -28.81
N GLY A 298 37.70 3.04 -29.26
CA GLY A 298 37.40 4.47 -29.27
C GLY A 298 36.74 4.88 -27.96
N LEU A 299 37.15 6.02 -27.41
CA LEU A 299 36.51 6.67 -26.28
C LEU A 299 36.18 8.10 -26.71
N THR A 300 34.89 8.43 -26.77
CA THR A 300 34.43 9.80 -27.12
C THR A 300 33.66 10.45 -25.96
N PRO A 301 33.68 11.79 -25.82
CA PRO A 301 32.96 12.47 -24.74
C PRO A 301 31.42 12.27 -24.80
N PRO A 302 30.71 12.21 -23.65
CA PRO A 302 31.24 12.28 -22.30
C PRO A 302 31.94 10.98 -21.84
N PHE A 303 31.45 9.79 -22.21
CA PHE A 303 32.09 8.48 -21.95
C PHE A 303 31.53 7.37 -22.87
N ASN A 304 31.53 7.58 -24.19
CA ASN A 304 31.09 6.55 -25.13
C ASN A 304 32.28 5.68 -25.55
N LEU A 305 32.28 4.43 -25.08
CA LEU A 305 33.30 3.43 -25.36
C LEU A 305 32.86 2.56 -26.54
N THR A 306 33.54 2.66 -27.68
CA THR A 306 33.29 1.84 -28.86
C THR A 306 34.44 0.86 -29.06
N PHE A 307 34.12 -0.41 -29.25
CA PHE A 307 35.11 -1.43 -29.60
C PHE A 307 34.94 -1.78 -31.07
N HIS A 308 36.05 -1.75 -31.82
CA HIS A 308 36.11 -2.17 -33.21
C HIS A 308 37.01 -3.42 -33.31
N PRO A 309 36.46 -4.63 -33.10
CA PRO A 309 37.18 -5.86 -33.39
C PRO A 309 37.30 -6.05 -34.91
N PRO A 310 38.48 -6.40 -35.44
CA PRO A 310 38.64 -6.69 -36.87
C PRO A 310 37.91 -7.98 -37.28
N THR A 311 37.87 -9.00 -36.41
CA THR A 311 37.03 -10.23 -36.47
C THR A 311 36.81 -10.82 -35.06
N GLY A 312 35.71 -11.54 -34.80
CA GLY A 312 35.50 -12.34 -33.58
C GLY A 312 34.64 -11.71 -32.46
N ASN A 313 34.33 -12.51 -31.43
CA ASN A 313 33.66 -12.05 -30.20
C ASN A 313 34.72 -11.65 -29.15
N VAL A 314 34.50 -10.54 -28.45
CA VAL A 314 35.35 -10.06 -27.35
C VAL A 314 34.66 -10.34 -26.01
N SER A 315 35.36 -11.00 -25.10
CA SER A 315 34.96 -11.09 -23.69
C SER A 315 36.05 -10.45 -22.84
N LEU A 316 35.70 -9.44 -22.08
CA LEU A 316 36.62 -8.67 -21.23
C LEU A 316 35.99 -8.49 -19.86
N THR A 317 36.69 -8.93 -18.82
CA THR A 317 36.38 -8.63 -17.43
C THR A 317 37.60 -7.96 -16.85
N THR A 318 37.45 -6.70 -16.43
CA THR A 318 38.52 -5.94 -15.80
C THR A 318 38.01 -5.46 -14.46
N THR A 319 38.65 -5.83 -13.36
CA THR A 319 38.40 -5.25 -12.03
C THR A 319 39.69 -4.68 -11.46
N LEU A 320 39.59 -3.45 -10.97
CA LEU A 320 40.63 -2.75 -10.24
C LEU A 320 40.11 -2.55 -8.83
N GLY A 321 40.89 -2.93 -7.84
CA GLY A 321 40.52 -2.85 -6.44
C GLY A 321 41.63 -2.36 -5.56
N ILE A 322 41.24 -1.89 -4.39
CA ILE A 322 42.13 -1.56 -3.29
C ILE A 322 41.66 -2.41 -2.11
N GLN A 323 42.59 -3.11 -1.48
CA GLN A 323 42.33 -3.96 -0.33
C GLN A 323 43.22 -3.56 0.84
N ALA A 324 42.62 -3.31 2.00
CA ALA A 324 43.32 -3.19 3.27
C ALA A 324 43.42 -4.57 3.91
N GLN A 325 44.64 -5.08 4.05
CA GLN A 325 45.00 -6.30 4.76
C GLN A 325 46.44 -6.19 5.26
N LYS A 326 46.67 -6.42 6.56
CA LYS A 326 48.03 -6.44 7.11
C LYS A 326 48.82 -7.63 6.58
N SER A 327 50.09 -7.42 6.25
CA SER A 327 50.98 -8.46 5.71
C SER A 327 51.27 -9.62 6.69
N ASP A 328 51.10 -9.40 8.00
CA ASP A 328 51.21 -10.42 9.05
C ASP A 328 49.90 -11.22 9.28
N GLY A 329 48.82 -10.87 8.59
CA GLY A 329 47.51 -11.52 8.70
C GLY A 329 46.69 -11.14 9.94
N THR A 330 47.15 -10.18 10.75
CA THR A 330 46.38 -9.67 11.89
C THR A 330 45.23 -8.77 11.45
N ASN A 331 44.22 -8.64 12.31
CA ASN A 331 43.07 -7.81 12.00
C ASN A 331 43.47 -6.32 11.85
N VAL A 332 42.86 -5.68 10.87
CA VAL A 332 42.87 -4.24 10.66
C VAL A 332 41.89 -3.62 11.65
N MET A 333 42.36 -2.68 12.47
CA MET A 333 41.48 -1.86 13.30
C MET A 333 40.78 -0.85 12.39
N ILE A 334 39.46 -0.96 12.24
CA ILE A 334 38.64 -0.02 11.47
C ILE A 334 38.38 1.23 12.32
N LEU A 335 37.89 1.01 13.54
CA LEU A 335 37.56 2.06 14.49
C LEU A 335 37.63 1.48 15.90
N GLY A 336 38.50 1.98 16.77
CA GLY A 336 38.54 1.51 18.14
C GLY A 336 39.52 2.21 19.04
N GLU A 337 39.35 1.99 20.33
CA GLU A 337 40.21 2.50 21.41
C GLU A 337 41.37 1.54 21.68
N THR A 338 42.52 2.08 22.07
CA THR A 338 43.70 1.26 22.41
C THR A 338 43.36 0.29 23.55
N GLY A 339 43.44 -1.02 23.28
CA GLY A 339 43.16 -2.07 24.27
C GLY A 339 41.70 -2.17 24.75
N GLY A 340 40.76 -1.44 24.13
CA GLY A 340 39.35 -1.37 24.50
C GLY A 340 38.41 -1.84 23.39
N SER A 341 37.22 -1.24 23.34
CA SER A 341 36.21 -1.55 22.32
C SER A 341 36.68 -1.14 20.92
N GLY A 342 36.41 -1.95 19.91
CA GLY A 342 36.78 -1.65 18.54
C GLY A 342 36.15 -2.56 17.50
N LEU A 343 35.91 -1.96 16.34
CA LEU A 343 35.52 -2.63 15.10
C LEU A 343 36.78 -2.98 14.31
N GLN A 344 36.92 -4.26 13.97
CA GLN A 344 38.07 -4.79 13.26
C GLN A 344 37.62 -5.61 12.05
N ALA A 345 38.51 -5.81 11.08
CA ALA A 345 38.30 -6.77 10.01
C ALA A 345 39.61 -7.42 9.57
N LYS A 346 39.54 -8.65 9.08
CA LYS A 346 40.69 -9.32 8.47
C LYS A 346 41.07 -8.64 7.16
N SER A 347 40.09 -8.26 6.34
CA SER A 347 40.34 -7.39 5.19
C SER A 347 39.13 -6.53 4.83
N ILE A 348 39.40 -5.37 4.24
CA ILE A 348 38.39 -4.47 3.66
C ILE A 348 38.78 -4.25 2.21
N SER A 349 37.85 -4.42 1.27
CA SER A 349 38.14 -4.17 -0.14
C SER A 349 37.07 -3.33 -0.83
N LEU A 350 37.52 -2.48 -1.75
CA LEU A 350 36.68 -1.74 -2.68
C LEU A 350 37.24 -2.00 -4.07
N SER A 351 36.39 -2.45 -4.99
CA SER A 351 36.77 -2.67 -6.38
C SER A 351 35.74 -2.10 -7.33
N ALA A 352 36.23 -1.63 -8.47
CA ALA A 352 35.43 -1.19 -9.60
C ALA A 352 35.89 -1.95 -10.84
N GLY A 353 34.95 -2.37 -11.67
CA GLY A 353 35.27 -3.13 -12.86
C GLY A 353 34.23 -3.05 -13.94
N VAL A 354 34.61 -3.54 -15.12
CA VAL A 354 33.77 -3.59 -16.30
C VAL A 354 33.78 -5.02 -16.81
N THR A 355 32.59 -5.56 -17.04
CA THR A 355 32.40 -6.81 -17.79
C THR A 355 31.79 -6.48 -19.14
N ALA A 356 32.48 -6.81 -20.22
CA ALA A 356 32.03 -6.59 -21.58
C ALA A 356 31.99 -7.92 -22.34
N ASN A 357 30.84 -8.23 -22.94
CA ASN A 357 30.66 -9.36 -23.84
C ASN A 357 30.10 -8.84 -25.16
N LEU A 358 30.95 -8.80 -26.18
CA LEU A 358 30.70 -8.09 -27.44
C LEU A 358 30.85 -9.04 -28.62
N GLY A 359 29.86 -9.09 -29.51
CA GLY A 359 29.95 -9.78 -30.80
C GLY A 359 30.07 -8.80 -31.97
N THR A 360 30.14 -9.33 -33.20
CA THR A 360 30.25 -8.52 -34.44
C THR A 360 29.02 -7.65 -34.72
N SER A 361 27.89 -7.88 -34.03
CA SER A 361 26.65 -7.11 -34.11
C SER A 361 26.42 -6.16 -32.91
N GLY A 362 27.43 -6.00 -32.05
CA GLY A 362 27.32 -5.29 -30.75
C GLY A 362 27.19 -6.25 -29.57
N GLY A 363 27.12 -5.70 -28.36
CA GLY A 363 26.96 -6.48 -27.12
C GLY A 363 26.78 -5.61 -25.88
N SER A 364 26.93 -6.21 -24.71
CA SER A 364 26.68 -5.55 -23.42
C SER A 364 27.99 -5.19 -22.71
N VAL A 365 28.00 -4.00 -22.11
CA VAL A 365 29.06 -3.51 -21.22
C VAL A 365 28.41 -3.17 -19.89
N THR A 366 28.80 -3.86 -18.83
CA THR A 366 28.24 -3.70 -17.49
C THR A 366 29.33 -3.24 -16.54
N PRO A 367 29.30 -1.98 -16.08
CA PRO A 367 30.16 -1.55 -14.98
C PRO A 367 29.66 -2.16 -13.67
N THR A 368 30.59 -2.41 -12.77
CA THR A 368 30.35 -3.05 -11.47
C THR A 368 31.19 -2.34 -10.41
N VAL A 369 30.61 -2.12 -9.24
CA VAL A 369 31.34 -1.66 -8.05
C VAL A 369 31.06 -2.65 -6.94
N GLN A 370 32.10 -3.12 -6.27
CA GLN A 370 31.99 -4.10 -5.19
C GLN A 370 32.75 -3.62 -3.96
N PHE A 371 32.06 -3.69 -2.82
CA PHE A 371 32.62 -3.44 -1.49
C PHE A 371 32.53 -4.73 -0.66
N SER A 372 33.58 -5.05 0.10
CA SER A 372 33.54 -6.17 1.03
C SER A 372 34.31 -5.93 2.32
N VAL A 373 33.80 -6.51 3.40
CA VAL A 373 34.46 -6.65 4.70
C VAL A 373 34.50 -8.13 5.04
N ASP A 374 35.71 -8.68 5.10
CA ASP A 374 35.95 -10.09 5.41
C ASP A 374 36.53 -10.24 6.82
N GLY A 375 36.03 -11.23 7.57
CA GLY A 375 36.39 -11.48 8.97
C GLY A 375 36.18 -10.25 9.86
N GLY A 376 35.06 -9.56 9.71
CA GLY A 376 34.68 -8.45 10.59
C GLY A 376 34.49 -8.94 12.03
N LEU A 377 34.98 -8.18 12.99
CA LEU A 377 34.89 -8.46 14.43
C LEU A 377 34.54 -7.17 15.17
N LEU A 378 33.37 -7.14 15.81
CA LEU A 378 33.01 -6.12 16.79
C LEU A 378 33.42 -6.62 18.18
N HIS A 379 34.43 -5.99 18.77
CA HIS A 379 34.83 -6.19 20.15
C HIS A 379 34.28 -5.05 21.02
N ILE A 380 33.52 -5.34 22.07
CA ILE A 380 33.11 -4.35 23.07
C ILE A 380 33.63 -4.79 24.43
N ASP A 381 34.44 -3.93 25.05
CA ASP A 381 34.98 -4.10 26.39
C ASP A 381 34.35 -3.05 27.33
N PHE A 382 33.54 -3.52 28.28
CA PHE A 382 32.82 -2.67 29.23
C PHE A 382 33.65 -2.28 30.47
N SER A 383 34.92 -2.72 30.55
CA SER A 383 35.81 -2.40 31.69
C SER A 383 36.14 -0.92 31.83
N GLN A 384 36.04 -0.15 30.75
CA GLN A 384 36.23 1.30 30.72
C GLN A 384 34.96 2.09 31.11
N GLY A 385 33.83 1.41 31.37
CA GLY A 385 32.58 2.06 31.76
C GLY A 385 32.65 2.76 33.12
N ASP A 386 31.66 3.59 33.43
CA ASP A 386 31.56 4.23 34.73
C ASP A 386 31.31 3.21 35.87
N GLY A 387 31.32 3.68 37.13
CA GLY A 387 31.13 2.80 38.29
C GLY A 387 29.78 2.07 38.33
N PHE A 388 28.80 2.45 37.50
CA PHE A 388 27.53 1.77 37.33
C PHE A 388 27.64 0.66 36.25
N ILE A 389 28.20 0.97 35.08
CA ILE A 389 28.47 0.02 34.00
C ILE A 389 29.43 -1.08 34.47
N GLN A 390 30.52 -0.73 35.18
CA GLN A 390 31.44 -1.71 35.76
C GLN A 390 30.74 -2.62 36.78
N LYS A 391 29.80 -2.12 37.57
CA LYS A 391 29.07 -2.95 38.55
C LYS A 391 28.13 -3.96 37.88
N LEU A 392 27.52 -3.59 36.75
CA LEU A 392 26.55 -4.44 36.04
C LEU A 392 27.21 -5.39 35.04
N LEU A 393 28.27 -4.96 34.38
CA LEU A 393 28.87 -5.64 33.22
C LEU A 393 30.36 -5.99 33.42
N SER A 394 30.87 -5.95 34.66
CA SER A 394 32.26 -6.35 34.94
C SER A 394 32.55 -7.78 34.44
N GLY A 395 33.58 -7.90 33.61
CA GLY A 395 34.05 -9.19 33.08
C GLY A 395 33.34 -9.66 31.81
N VAL A 396 32.30 -8.96 31.35
CA VAL A 396 31.65 -9.25 30.06
C VAL A 396 32.45 -8.59 28.94
N LYS A 397 32.91 -9.38 27.97
CA LYS A 397 33.46 -8.91 26.70
C LYS A 397 32.57 -9.46 25.59
N LEU A 398 32.15 -8.59 24.68
CA LEU A 398 31.37 -8.99 23.51
C LEU A 398 32.30 -9.10 22.32
N ASP A 399 32.33 -10.28 21.70
CA ASP A 399 32.97 -10.52 20.41
C ASP A 399 31.87 -10.99 19.44
N SER A 400 31.60 -10.22 18.39
CA SER A 400 30.66 -10.62 17.32
C SER A 400 31.35 -10.58 15.98
N ASP A 401 31.37 -11.70 15.28
CA ASP A 401 31.83 -11.77 13.90
C ASP A 401 30.74 -11.32 12.91
N PHE A 402 31.15 -10.72 11.79
CA PHE A 402 30.27 -10.37 10.68
C PHE A 402 31.03 -10.33 9.35
N SER A 403 30.31 -10.50 8.24
CA SER A 403 30.86 -10.34 6.88
C SER A 403 29.87 -9.56 6.03
N ILE A 404 30.35 -8.58 5.27
CA ILE A 404 29.52 -7.75 4.39
C ILE A 404 30.06 -7.85 2.97
N GLN A 405 29.18 -8.11 2.01
CA GLN A 405 29.48 -7.94 0.58
C GLN A 405 28.35 -7.15 -0.07
N ALA A 406 28.70 -6.05 -0.73
CA ALA A 406 27.79 -5.21 -1.49
C ALA A 406 28.29 -5.11 -2.93
N THR A 407 27.41 -5.26 -3.91
CA THR A 407 27.72 -5.17 -5.34
C THR A 407 26.68 -4.30 -6.04
N TRP A 408 27.12 -3.31 -6.81
CA TRP A 408 26.28 -2.44 -7.61
C TRP A 408 26.55 -2.64 -9.10
N ASP A 409 25.48 -2.74 -9.90
CA ASP A 409 25.54 -2.64 -11.37
C ASP A 409 24.32 -1.88 -11.92
N PRO A 410 24.37 -1.26 -13.12
CA PRO A 410 23.28 -0.46 -13.65
C PRO A 410 21.98 -1.22 -13.96
N THR A 411 22.06 -2.54 -14.13
CA THR A 411 20.91 -3.38 -14.52
C THR A 411 20.13 -3.84 -13.30
N ASN A 412 20.84 -4.14 -12.21
CA ASN A 412 20.32 -4.78 -11.02
C ASN A 412 20.28 -3.85 -9.79
N GLY A 413 20.90 -2.66 -9.87
CA GLY A 413 21.06 -1.76 -8.73
C GLY A 413 22.06 -2.29 -7.69
N LEU A 414 21.99 -1.74 -6.47
CA LEU A 414 22.80 -2.19 -5.33
C LEU A 414 22.20 -3.48 -4.74
N LYS A 415 23.00 -4.53 -4.67
CA LYS A 415 22.68 -5.81 -4.04
C LYS A 415 23.63 -6.08 -2.89
N PHE A 416 23.09 -6.54 -1.77
CA PHE A 416 23.86 -7.08 -0.65
C PHE A 416 23.82 -8.61 -0.71
N THR A 417 24.97 -9.26 -0.54
CA THR A 417 25.12 -10.72 -0.58
C THR A 417 25.75 -11.19 0.74
N GLY A 418 25.08 -12.08 1.48
CA GLY A 418 25.53 -12.59 2.78
C GLY A 418 24.37 -13.01 3.69
N GLN A 419 24.67 -13.50 4.91
CA GLN A 419 23.66 -13.75 5.97
C GLN A 419 23.02 -12.45 6.51
N ALA A 420 23.54 -11.29 6.11
CA ALA A 420 23.17 -9.95 6.53
C ALA A 420 22.51 -9.21 5.36
N GLY A 421 21.22 -8.86 5.49
CA GLY A 421 20.55 -7.96 4.56
C GLY A 421 20.97 -6.50 4.77
N VAL A 422 20.12 -5.56 4.32
CA VAL A 422 20.23 -4.11 4.61
C VAL A 422 20.13 -3.82 6.12
N GLU A 423 19.65 -4.80 6.90
CA GLU A 423 19.54 -4.81 8.35
C GLU A 423 20.20 -6.09 8.90
N VAL A 424 21.01 -5.95 9.95
CA VAL A 424 21.82 -7.01 10.58
C VAL A 424 21.44 -7.12 12.05
N LEU A 425 21.03 -8.30 12.52
CA LEU A 425 20.80 -8.58 13.94
C LEU A 425 22.06 -9.19 14.57
N ILE A 426 22.59 -8.54 15.59
CA ILE A 426 23.66 -9.00 16.45
C ILE A 426 23.04 -9.52 17.75
N PRO A 427 22.97 -10.85 18.00
CA PRO A 427 22.43 -11.38 19.24
C PRO A 427 23.37 -11.08 20.42
N LEU A 428 22.88 -10.38 21.45
CA LEU A 428 23.67 -9.91 22.58
C LEU A 428 23.43 -10.75 23.86
N HIS A 429 22.18 -11.14 24.14
CA HIS A 429 21.77 -11.88 25.34
C HIS A 429 22.38 -11.36 26.66
N ILE A 430 22.47 -10.04 26.84
CA ILE A 430 23.07 -9.40 28.02
C ILE A 430 22.00 -9.26 29.10
N ASP A 431 22.18 -9.93 30.24
CA ASP A 431 21.26 -9.82 31.39
C ASP A 431 21.74 -8.72 32.37
N LEU A 432 21.00 -7.61 32.43
CA LEU A 432 21.22 -6.49 33.36
C LEU A 432 20.30 -6.57 34.59
N SER A 433 19.89 -7.77 35.00
CA SER A 433 18.94 -8.09 36.09
C SER A 433 17.49 -7.66 35.85
N VAL A 434 17.25 -6.36 35.57
CA VAL A 434 15.91 -5.79 35.31
C VAL A 434 15.64 -5.70 33.82
N ILE A 435 16.69 -5.66 32.98
CA ILE A 435 16.57 -5.59 31.52
C ILE A 435 17.51 -6.62 30.91
N VAL A 436 17.01 -7.45 30.01
CA VAL A 436 17.81 -8.33 29.16
C VAL A 436 17.88 -7.70 27.78
N ILE A 437 19.07 -7.42 27.27
CA ILE A 437 19.26 -6.95 25.89
C ILE A 437 19.43 -8.19 25.02
N ASN A 438 18.43 -8.47 24.18
CA ASN A 438 18.37 -9.68 23.37
C ASN A 438 19.26 -9.56 22.14
N GLY A 439 19.25 -8.39 21.48
CA GLY A 439 20.08 -8.14 20.30
C GLY A 439 20.12 -6.68 19.87
N LEU A 440 21.05 -6.38 18.97
CA LEU A 440 21.26 -5.07 18.35
C LEU A 440 21.11 -5.21 16.83
N TYR A 441 20.16 -4.50 16.28
CA TYR A 441 19.97 -4.29 14.86
C TYR A 441 20.84 -3.13 14.35
N VAL A 442 21.55 -3.37 13.27
CA VAL A 442 22.32 -2.38 12.53
C VAL A 442 21.80 -2.36 11.10
N SER A 443 21.26 -1.24 10.64
CA SER A 443 20.76 -1.08 9.27
C SER A 443 21.50 0.01 8.51
N LEU A 444 21.60 -0.14 7.19
CA LEU A 444 22.32 0.80 6.32
C LEU A 444 21.50 1.11 5.07
N GLY A 445 20.86 2.29 5.02
CA GLY A 445 19.99 2.71 3.92
C GLY A 445 20.59 3.86 3.09
N PHE A 446 20.16 3.98 1.84
CA PHE A 446 20.46 5.12 0.96
C PHE A 446 19.13 5.74 0.54
N THR A 447 18.96 7.06 0.67
CA THR A 447 17.75 7.76 0.20
C THR A 447 18.11 8.93 -0.73
N ASN A 448 17.15 9.35 -1.55
CA ASN A 448 17.36 10.46 -2.50
C ASN A 448 17.63 11.81 -1.80
N THR A 449 17.23 11.95 -0.53
CA THR A 449 17.41 13.15 0.29
C THR A 449 18.56 13.04 1.29
N THR A 450 18.95 11.82 1.68
CA THR A 450 20.07 11.54 2.59
C THR A 450 20.99 10.48 1.95
N PRO A 451 22.18 10.86 1.48
CA PRO A 451 23.13 9.98 0.80
C PRO A 451 23.47 8.70 1.56
N LEU A 452 23.45 8.71 2.89
CA LEU A 452 23.67 7.52 3.72
C LEU A 452 22.87 7.63 5.02
N GLN A 453 22.16 6.57 5.41
CA GLN A 453 21.48 6.43 6.69
C GLN A 453 21.95 5.17 7.40
N ILE A 454 22.28 5.29 8.68
CA ILE A 454 22.71 4.17 9.53
C ILE A 454 21.71 4.06 10.69
N GLY A 455 20.94 2.99 10.73
CA GLY A 455 20.04 2.68 11.85
C GLY A 455 20.74 1.80 12.87
N LEU A 456 20.62 2.15 14.15
CA LEU A 456 21.03 1.33 15.28
C LEU A 456 19.81 1.15 16.18
N ALA A 457 19.34 -0.08 16.38
CA ALA A 457 18.17 -0.38 17.20
C ALA A 457 18.43 -1.57 18.11
N ALA A 458 17.96 -1.55 19.35
CA ALA A 458 18.08 -2.67 20.27
C ALA A 458 16.73 -3.34 20.48
N GLU A 459 16.77 -4.65 20.68
CA GLU A 459 15.69 -5.44 21.24
C GLU A 459 16.02 -5.77 22.70
N PHE A 460 15.08 -5.50 23.60
CA PHE A 460 15.28 -5.78 25.02
C PHE A 460 13.99 -6.18 25.73
N THR A 461 14.14 -7.02 26.75
CA THR A 461 13.08 -7.49 27.64
C THR A 461 13.30 -6.91 29.03
N ALA A 462 12.36 -6.11 29.53
CA ALA A 462 12.36 -5.54 30.86
C ALA A 462 11.51 -6.39 31.82
N ASN A 463 12.14 -6.98 32.84
CA ASN A 463 11.51 -7.70 33.94
C ASN A 463 11.12 -6.72 35.06
N LEU A 464 9.85 -6.33 35.10
CA LEU A 464 9.28 -5.33 36.03
C LEU A 464 8.46 -6.00 37.15
N GLY A 465 8.95 -7.12 37.69
CA GLY A 465 8.27 -7.90 38.73
C GLY A 465 7.22 -8.85 38.13
N PRO A 466 5.90 -8.67 38.40
CA PRO A 466 4.85 -9.47 37.77
C PRO A 466 4.58 -9.06 36.32
N LEU A 467 5.27 -8.04 35.80
CA LEU A 467 5.16 -7.56 34.43
C LEU A 467 6.47 -7.83 33.69
N VAL A 468 6.40 -8.38 32.49
CA VAL A 468 7.55 -8.52 31.59
C VAL A 468 7.22 -7.76 30.30
N ALA A 469 8.04 -6.79 29.92
CA ALA A 469 7.82 -5.99 28.71
C ALA A 469 8.94 -6.25 27.71
N THR A 470 8.60 -6.64 26.48
CA THR A 470 9.57 -6.81 25.39
C THR A 470 9.40 -5.67 24.40
N VAL A 471 10.48 -4.95 24.12
CA VAL A 471 10.50 -3.83 23.19
C VAL A 471 11.32 -4.24 21.97
N ASP A 472 10.71 -4.14 20.80
CA ASP A 472 11.30 -4.54 19.53
C ASP A 472 11.80 -3.33 18.74
N GLN A 473 13.06 -3.40 18.31
CA GLN A 473 13.77 -2.42 17.46
C GLN A 473 13.61 -0.95 17.87
N MET A 474 14.08 -0.57 19.06
CA MET A 474 14.14 0.84 19.48
C MET A 474 15.57 1.38 19.41
N GLY A 475 15.79 2.57 18.85
CA GLY A 475 17.12 3.18 18.90
C GLY A 475 17.26 4.52 18.21
N VAL A 476 18.28 4.66 17.37
CA VAL A 476 18.69 5.92 16.73
C VAL A 476 18.98 5.67 15.26
N ASN A 477 18.52 6.58 14.41
CA ASN A 477 18.88 6.65 13.01
C ASN A 477 19.84 7.83 12.78
N ILE A 478 20.95 7.56 12.11
CA ILE A 478 22.05 8.48 11.85
C ILE A 478 22.07 8.82 10.36
N GLY A 479 21.62 10.02 10.01
CA GLY A 479 21.63 10.51 8.63
C GLY A 479 22.94 11.23 8.33
N ILE A 480 23.63 10.84 7.26
CA ILE A 480 24.85 11.49 6.77
C ILE A 480 24.56 12.13 5.42
N THR A 481 24.75 13.46 5.34
CA THR A 481 24.64 14.23 4.09
C THR A 481 25.98 14.82 3.69
N PHE A 482 26.20 15.01 2.39
CA PHE A 482 27.43 15.58 1.84
C PHE A 482 27.08 16.87 1.09
N PRO A 483 27.14 18.04 1.75
CA PRO A 483 26.76 19.31 1.13
C PRO A 483 27.70 19.68 -0.04
N PRO A 484 27.16 20.21 -1.17
CA PRO A 484 27.99 20.70 -2.24
C PRO A 484 28.91 21.83 -1.73
N ASN A 485 30.18 21.79 -2.12
CA ASN A 485 31.29 22.69 -1.71
C ASN A 485 31.98 22.37 -0.36
N GLY A 486 31.70 21.23 0.28
CA GLY A 486 32.45 20.80 1.47
C GLY A 486 32.31 21.74 2.68
N GLN A 487 31.12 22.33 2.86
CA GLN A 487 30.77 23.22 3.98
C GLN A 487 29.86 22.56 5.02
N GLY A 488 29.87 21.23 5.13
CA GLY A 488 29.23 20.53 6.25
C GLY A 488 29.87 20.89 7.59
N ARG A 489 29.14 20.66 8.69
CA ARG A 489 29.62 20.93 10.06
C ARG A 489 30.87 20.13 10.43
N LEU A 490 31.15 19.04 9.71
CA LEU A 490 32.38 18.24 9.81
C LEU A 490 33.27 18.39 8.57
N GLY A 491 33.19 19.54 7.88
CA GLY A 491 33.88 19.77 6.60
C GLY A 491 33.07 19.19 5.45
N MET A 492 33.35 17.94 5.05
CA MET A 492 32.72 17.34 3.85
C MET A 492 31.35 16.71 4.09
N ALA A 493 30.93 16.54 5.34
CA ALA A 493 29.67 15.90 5.70
C ALA A 493 28.94 16.61 6.84
N ASP A 494 27.62 16.44 6.86
CA ASP A 494 26.73 16.75 7.97
C ASP A 494 26.15 15.45 8.53
N ILE A 495 26.11 15.32 9.85
CA ILE A 495 25.54 14.17 10.56
C ILE A 495 24.33 14.65 11.36
N ASP A 496 23.19 14.00 11.16
CA ASP A 496 21.97 14.20 11.91
C ASP A 496 21.60 12.92 12.69
N PHE A 497 21.11 13.09 13.91
CA PHE A 497 20.68 12.00 14.77
C PHE A 497 19.19 12.13 15.02
N SER A 498 18.42 11.10 14.67
CA SER A 498 16.99 11.04 14.90
C SER A 498 16.63 9.81 15.73
N PHE A 499 15.64 9.92 16.61
CA PHE A 499 15.17 8.79 17.39
C PHE A 499 14.39 7.82 16.50
N LEU A 500 14.71 6.53 16.59
CA LEU A 500 13.96 5.45 15.95
C LEU A 500 13.03 4.82 17.00
N PRO A 501 11.71 5.08 16.94
CA PRO A 501 10.75 4.48 17.87
C PRO A 501 10.68 2.95 17.69
N PRO A 502 10.23 2.22 18.72
CA PRO A 502 10.07 0.78 18.62
C PRO A 502 9.07 0.39 17.52
N LYS A 503 9.31 -0.76 16.88
CA LYS A 503 8.37 -1.37 15.92
C LYS A 503 7.32 -2.24 16.60
N GLY A 504 7.58 -2.68 17.82
CA GLY A 504 6.66 -3.51 18.58
C GLY A 504 6.89 -3.44 20.08
N VAL A 505 5.82 -3.62 20.85
CA VAL A 505 5.88 -3.74 22.31
C VAL A 505 5.00 -4.93 22.72
N GLY A 506 5.64 -5.96 23.28
CA GLY A 506 4.98 -7.05 23.98
C GLY A 506 4.91 -6.77 25.48
N LEU A 507 3.82 -7.14 26.12
CA LEU A 507 3.65 -7.06 27.57
C LEU A 507 3.06 -8.37 28.07
N GLU A 508 3.72 -9.02 29.02
CA GLU A 508 3.21 -10.17 29.75
C GLU A 508 2.95 -9.75 31.20
N VAL A 509 1.85 -10.26 31.77
CA VAL A 509 1.42 -10.01 33.14
C VAL A 509 1.17 -11.34 33.83
N ASN A 510 1.86 -11.58 34.94
CA ASN A 510 1.62 -12.72 35.83
C ASN A 510 1.66 -12.27 37.29
N THR A 511 0.48 -11.96 37.82
CA THR A 511 0.29 -11.53 39.22
C THR A 511 -0.22 -12.65 40.12
N GLY A 512 -0.42 -13.85 39.58
CA GLY A 512 -1.13 -14.97 40.22
C GLY A 512 -2.66 -14.83 40.26
N ILE A 513 -3.20 -13.61 40.17
CA ILE A 513 -4.65 -13.34 40.01
C ILE A 513 -5.01 -13.08 38.54
N ILE A 514 -4.15 -12.34 37.86
CA ILE A 514 -4.26 -12.02 36.43
C ILE A 514 -3.05 -12.64 35.74
N VAL A 515 -3.31 -13.46 34.73
CA VAL A 515 -2.30 -14.08 33.88
C VAL A 515 -2.64 -13.77 32.43
N GLY A 516 -1.67 -13.33 31.64
CA GLY A 516 -1.89 -13.07 30.22
C GLY A 516 -0.87 -12.10 29.64
N GLY A 517 -1.20 -11.51 28.50
CA GLY A 517 -0.32 -10.56 27.84
C GLY A 517 -0.95 -9.93 26.61
N GLY A 518 -0.20 -9.05 25.98
CA GLY A 518 -0.61 -8.38 24.76
C GLY A 518 0.60 -7.98 23.93
N TYR A 519 0.33 -7.67 22.67
CA TYR A 519 1.30 -7.19 21.72
C TYR A 519 0.74 -5.99 20.98
N LEU A 520 1.57 -4.97 20.80
CA LEU A 520 1.27 -3.78 20.04
C LEU A 520 2.33 -3.61 18.95
N TYR A 521 1.90 -3.72 17.70
CA TYR A 521 2.67 -3.37 16.51
C TYR A 521 2.57 -1.86 16.24
N LEU A 522 3.70 -1.26 15.88
CA LEU A 522 3.84 0.17 15.64
C LEU A 522 4.50 0.39 14.27
N ASN A 523 3.78 1.02 13.34
CA ASN A 523 4.33 1.48 12.07
C ASN A 523 4.05 2.98 11.87
N PRO A 524 4.90 3.85 12.44
CA PRO A 524 4.72 5.30 12.36
C PRO A 524 4.78 5.85 10.93
N ASP A 525 5.58 5.23 10.06
CA ASP A 525 5.75 5.67 8.67
C ASP A 525 4.48 5.48 7.86
N GLN A 526 3.78 4.36 8.05
CA GLN A 526 2.46 4.13 7.46
C GLN A 526 1.33 4.76 8.28
N GLY A 527 1.62 5.25 9.48
CA GLY A 527 0.61 5.73 10.43
C GLY A 527 -0.33 4.61 10.85
N GLU A 528 0.19 3.40 11.07
CA GLU A 528 -0.59 2.22 11.42
C GLU A 528 -0.12 1.62 12.74
N TYR A 529 -1.06 1.34 13.62
CA TYR A 529 -0.83 0.72 14.91
C TYR A 529 -1.90 -0.33 15.14
N TYR A 530 -1.53 -1.55 15.51
CA TYR A 530 -2.51 -2.56 15.86
C TYR A 530 -1.98 -3.47 16.93
N GLY A 531 -2.87 -4.09 17.70
CA GLY A 531 -2.45 -4.95 18.78
C GLY A 531 -3.56 -5.85 19.29
N ALA A 532 -3.15 -6.79 20.13
CA ALA A 532 -4.03 -7.69 20.83
C ALA A 532 -3.67 -7.77 22.30
N LEU A 533 -4.66 -8.12 23.11
CA LEU A 533 -4.56 -8.32 24.55
C LEU A 533 -5.39 -9.55 24.92
N GLU A 534 -4.83 -10.44 25.72
CA GLU A 534 -5.52 -11.60 26.28
C GLU A 534 -5.16 -11.72 27.76
N LEU A 535 -6.16 -11.63 28.64
CA LEU A 535 -6.00 -11.63 30.09
C LEU A 535 -6.98 -12.60 30.74
N GLU A 536 -6.48 -13.54 31.52
CA GLU A 536 -7.25 -14.50 32.30
C GLU A 536 -7.29 -14.08 33.78
N PHE A 537 -8.49 -14.10 34.36
CA PHE A 537 -8.72 -13.70 35.76
C PHE A 537 -9.18 -14.90 36.59
N GLN A 538 -8.24 -15.67 37.18
CA GLN A 538 -8.50 -16.78 38.13
C GLN A 538 -9.78 -17.61 37.87
N ASP A 539 -9.89 -18.23 36.68
CA ASP A 539 -11.04 -19.04 36.26
C ASP A 539 -12.42 -18.32 36.30
N LEU A 540 -12.48 -17.00 36.53
CA LEU A 540 -13.72 -16.22 36.54
C LEU A 540 -14.15 -15.87 35.12
N PHE A 541 -13.24 -15.24 34.37
CA PHE A 541 -13.42 -14.88 32.97
C PHE A 541 -12.08 -14.64 32.26
N SER A 542 -12.09 -14.82 30.94
CA SER A 542 -11.00 -14.42 30.04
C SER A 542 -11.43 -13.20 29.25
N LEU A 543 -10.58 -12.17 29.20
CA LEU A 543 -10.79 -10.95 28.43
C LEU A 543 -9.84 -10.94 27.23
N LYS A 544 -10.40 -10.83 26.03
CA LYS A 544 -9.66 -10.72 24.77
C LYS A 544 -10.00 -9.40 24.10
N ALA A 545 -9.00 -8.68 23.62
CA ALA A 545 -9.20 -7.45 22.85
C ALA A 545 -8.27 -7.38 21.64
N VAL A 546 -8.77 -6.81 20.53
CA VAL A 546 -8.02 -6.52 19.31
C VAL A 546 -8.30 -5.09 18.91
N GLY A 547 -7.25 -4.32 18.60
CA GLY A 547 -7.35 -2.91 18.22
C GLY A 547 -6.56 -2.59 16.96
N ILE A 548 -7.11 -1.72 16.11
CA ILE A 548 -6.45 -1.13 14.93
C ILE A 548 -6.65 0.38 14.99
N ILE A 549 -5.55 1.13 14.87
CA ILE A 549 -5.52 2.58 14.76
C ILE A 549 -4.75 2.93 13.49
N ASN A 550 -5.38 3.70 12.61
CA ASN A 550 -4.71 4.34 11.50
C ASN A 550 -4.70 5.86 11.77
N THR A 551 -3.55 6.51 11.64
CA THR A 551 -3.36 7.96 11.80
C THR A 551 -3.11 8.68 10.46
N LYS A 552 -3.22 7.95 9.36
CA LYS A 552 -3.20 8.46 7.99
C LYS A 552 -4.38 7.86 7.26
N MET A 553 -5.10 8.69 6.50
CA MET A 553 -6.21 8.23 5.67
C MET A 553 -5.68 7.56 4.39
N PRO A 554 -6.50 6.76 3.67
CA PRO A 554 -6.06 6.08 2.45
C PRO A 554 -5.53 7.00 1.34
N ASP A 555 -5.91 8.29 1.36
CA ASP A 555 -5.44 9.33 0.44
C ASP A 555 -4.12 10.00 0.89
N GLY A 556 -3.55 9.58 2.03
CA GLY A 556 -2.33 10.12 2.63
C GLY A 556 -2.55 11.37 3.50
N SER A 557 -3.78 11.85 3.65
CA SER A 557 -4.11 13.00 4.49
C SER A 557 -4.03 12.67 5.99
N ASN A 558 -3.86 13.70 6.81
CA ASN A 558 -3.89 13.57 8.26
C ASN A 558 -5.33 13.35 8.74
N GLY A 559 -5.57 12.22 9.39
CA GLY A 559 -6.85 11.85 9.98
C GLY A 559 -6.66 10.71 10.96
N PHE A 560 -7.72 10.19 11.57
CA PHE A 560 -7.59 8.97 12.36
C PHE A 560 -8.78 8.04 12.16
N SER A 561 -8.53 6.74 12.25
CA SER A 561 -9.53 5.69 12.22
C SER A 561 -9.22 4.68 13.32
N LEU A 562 -10.26 4.18 13.97
CA LEU A 562 -10.17 3.26 15.10
C LEU A 562 -11.10 2.07 14.88
N LEU A 563 -10.61 0.88 15.13
CA LEU A 563 -11.43 -0.33 15.24
C LEU A 563 -11.01 -1.07 16.51
N ILE A 564 -11.95 -1.38 17.39
CA ILE A 564 -11.72 -2.14 18.62
C ILE A 564 -12.75 -3.26 18.70
N ILE A 565 -12.28 -4.46 19.02
CA ILE A 565 -13.10 -5.60 19.41
C ILE A 565 -12.68 -6.00 20.82
N ILE A 566 -13.64 -6.13 21.73
CA ILE A 566 -13.44 -6.61 23.09
C ILE A 566 -14.44 -7.74 23.35
N THR A 567 -13.95 -8.86 23.85
CA THR A 567 -14.75 -10.04 24.19
C THR A 567 -14.35 -10.55 25.57
N ALA A 568 -15.32 -11.07 26.31
CA ALA A 568 -15.12 -11.68 27.60
C ALA A 568 -15.84 -13.03 27.65
N ASP A 569 -15.09 -14.09 27.93
CA ASP A 569 -15.57 -15.46 28.08
C ASP A 569 -15.73 -15.76 29.57
N PHE A 570 -16.88 -16.28 30.00
CA PHE A 570 -17.19 -16.58 31.40
C PHE A 570 -17.36 -18.08 31.59
N THR A 571 -17.25 -18.54 32.85
CA THR A 571 -17.90 -19.81 33.21
C THR A 571 -19.40 -19.72 32.91
N PRO A 572 -20.01 -20.70 32.21
CA PRO A 572 -21.39 -20.61 31.72
C PRO A 572 -22.40 -20.18 32.79
N ILE A 573 -23.07 -19.04 32.56
CA ILE A 573 -24.07 -18.48 33.48
C ILE A 573 -25.46 -18.97 33.07
N GLN A 574 -26.11 -19.77 33.91
CA GLN A 574 -27.44 -20.32 33.61
C GLN A 574 -28.53 -19.24 33.50
N LEU A 575 -29.18 -19.15 32.35
CA LEU A 575 -30.30 -18.25 32.04
C LEU A 575 -31.68 -18.93 32.21
N GLY A 576 -31.71 -20.25 32.38
CA GLY A 576 -32.93 -21.06 32.52
C GLY A 576 -33.25 -21.88 31.27
N PHE A 577 -34.13 -22.89 31.39
CA PHE A 577 -34.52 -23.80 30.29
C PHE A 577 -33.33 -24.50 29.56
N GLY A 578 -32.19 -24.61 30.23
CA GLY A 578 -30.96 -25.18 29.66
C GLY A 578 -30.09 -24.20 28.88
N PHE A 579 -30.48 -22.92 28.77
CA PHE A 579 -29.66 -21.88 28.14
C PHE A 579 -28.64 -21.29 29.10
N THR A 580 -27.43 -21.08 28.62
CA THR A 580 -26.33 -20.42 29.34
C THR A 580 -25.82 -19.20 28.58
N LEU A 581 -25.35 -18.18 29.29
CA LEU A 581 -24.53 -17.11 28.73
C LEU A 581 -23.07 -17.48 28.94
N ASN A 582 -22.35 -17.70 27.84
CA ASN A 582 -20.97 -18.15 27.85
C ASN A 582 -19.99 -16.99 27.64
N GLY A 583 -20.40 -15.95 26.90
CA GLY A 583 -19.54 -14.81 26.59
C GLY A 583 -20.31 -13.57 26.21
N VAL A 584 -19.68 -12.39 26.36
CA VAL A 584 -20.18 -11.10 25.88
C VAL A 584 -19.07 -10.36 25.16
N GLY A 585 -19.42 -9.56 24.16
CA GLY A 585 -18.45 -8.77 23.42
C GLY A 585 -19.02 -7.50 22.84
N GLY A 586 -18.14 -6.69 22.29
CA GLY A 586 -18.45 -5.42 21.67
C GLY A 586 -17.44 -5.09 20.58
N LEU A 587 -17.94 -4.57 19.47
CA LEU A 587 -17.17 -3.97 18.39
C LEU A 587 -17.45 -2.47 18.35
N LEU A 588 -16.39 -1.67 18.19
CA LEU A 588 -16.46 -0.24 18.00
C LEU A 588 -15.59 0.14 16.79
N GLY A 589 -16.21 0.71 15.76
CA GLY A 589 -15.53 1.27 14.61
C GLY A 589 -15.77 2.78 14.54
N LEU A 590 -14.71 3.58 14.45
CA LEU A 590 -14.78 5.03 14.22
C LEU A 590 -14.01 5.37 12.96
N ASN A 591 -14.64 6.13 12.06
CA ASN A 591 -14.18 6.34 10.70
C ASN A 591 -13.94 4.98 9.99
N ARG A 592 -14.93 4.10 10.10
CA ARG A 592 -14.97 2.74 9.56
C ARG A 592 -16.37 2.49 8.99
N THR A 593 -16.45 1.77 7.88
CA THR A 593 -17.70 1.26 7.29
C THR A 593 -17.67 -0.26 7.21
N MET A 594 -18.84 -0.90 7.08
CA MET A 594 -18.94 -2.35 6.93
C MET A 594 -19.04 -2.76 5.46
N ASN A 595 -18.15 -3.66 5.03
CA ASN A 595 -18.24 -4.29 3.72
C ASN A 595 -19.10 -5.56 3.77
N VAL A 596 -20.37 -5.42 3.38
CA VAL A 596 -21.37 -6.50 3.40
C VAL A 596 -21.00 -7.66 2.47
N ASP A 597 -20.39 -7.39 1.32
CA ASP A 597 -20.04 -8.44 0.37
C ASP A 597 -18.90 -9.31 0.91
N VAL A 598 -17.92 -8.69 1.57
CA VAL A 598 -16.84 -9.41 2.27
C VAL A 598 -17.40 -10.22 3.43
N LEU A 599 -18.34 -9.68 4.21
CA LEU A 599 -19.04 -10.45 5.26
C LEU A 599 -19.80 -11.66 4.68
N ARG A 600 -20.49 -11.49 3.55
CA ARG A 600 -21.22 -12.56 2.87
C ARG A 600 -20.30 -13.63 2.29
N GLN A 601 -19.08 -13.28 1.90
CA GLN A 601 -18.06 -14.27 1.55
C GLN A 601 -17.49 -14.93 2.82
N GLY A 602 -17.33 -14.15 3.88
CA GLY A 602 -16.81 -14.57 5.19
C GLY A 602 -17.64 -15.65 5.87
N ILE A 603 -18.97 -15.71 5.65
CA ILE A 603 -19.78 -16.81 6.20
C ILE A 603 -19.39 -18.17 5.59
N LYS A 604 -18.95 -18.20 4.32
CA LYS A 604 -18.55 -19.44 3.63
C LYS A 604 -17.15 -19.90 4.03
N THR A 605 -16.26 -18.96 4.39
CA THR A 605 -14.87 -19.24 4.78
C THR A 605 -14.66 -19.30 6.29
N ASN A 606 -15.69 -19.02 7.08
CA ASN A 606 -15.65 -18.88 8.54
C ASN A 606 -14.80 -17.69 9.04
N ALA A 607 -14.54 -16.69 8.19
CA ALA A 607 -13.83 -15.46 8.57
C ALA A 607 -14.64 -14.60 9.55
N ILE A 608 -15.98 -14.75 9.60
CA ILE A 608 -16.83 -14.02 10.56
C ILE A 608 -16.50 -14.33 12.03
N LYS A 609 -15.82 -15.46 12.31
CA LYS A 609 -15.37 -15.77 13.67
C LYS A 609 -14.27 -14.82 14.14
N SER A 610 -13.45 -14.30 13.23
CA SER A 610 -12.45 -13.26 13.52
C SER A 610 -13.09 -11.95 14.02
N VAL A 611 -14.40 -11.75 13.76
CA VAL A 611 -15.18 -10.57 14.20
C VAL A 611 -15.93 -10.83 15.51
N LEU A 612 -16.56 -12.00 15.66
CA LEU A 612 -17.42 -12.32 16.80
C LEU A 612 -16.62 -12.63 18.07
N PHE A 613 -16.10 -13.86 18.18
CA PHE A 613 -15.31 -14.35 19.30
C PHE A 613 -14.05 -15.04 18.74
N PRO A 614 -12.95 -14.28 18.53
CA PRO A 614 -11.73 -14.83 17.97
C PRO A 614 -11.02 -15.78 18.96
N ASP A 615 -10.54 -16.92 18.46
CA ASP A 615 -9.71 -17.84 19.25
C ASP A 615 -8.21 -17.56 19.06
N ASN A 616 -7.42 -17.80 20.12
CA ASN A 616 -5.96 -17.71 20.09
C ASN A 616 -5.48 -16.40 19.44
N VAL A 617 -5.92 -15.28 20.00
CA VAL A 617 -5.78 -13.95 19.38
C VAL A 617 -4.32 -13.61 19.09
N ILE A 618 -3.41 -13.96 20.00
CA ILE A 618 -1.97 -13.70 19.86
C ILE A 618 -1.38 -14.50 18.69
N ALA A 619 -1.73 -15.79 18.56
CA ALA A 619 -1.17 -16.66 17.52
C ALA A 619 -1.73 -16.36 16.11
N ASN A 620 -2.95 -15.84 16.03
CA ASN A 620 -3.66 -15.58 14.77
C ASN A 620 -3.74 -14.09 14.42
N ILE A 621 -2.97 -13.22 15.08
CA ILE A 621 -3.14 -11.77 15.01
C ILE A 621 -3.10 -11.24 13.56
N ASP A 622 -2.13 -11.67 12.75
CA ASP A 622 -1.99 -11.20 11.37
C ASP A 622 -3.23 -11.53 10.52
N LYS A 623 -3.80 -12.72 10.71
CA LYS A 623 -5.03 -13.15 10.03
C LYS A 623 -6.21 -12.32 10.50
N ILE A 624 -6.39 -12.17 11.82
CA ILE A 624 -7.49 -11.39 12.40
C ILE A 624 -7.42 -9.94 11.90
N ILE A 625 -6.25 -9.31 11.92
CA ILE A 625 -6.06 -7.94 11.43
C ILE A 625 -6.35 -7.83 9.93
N SER A 626 -5.92 -8.81 9.13
CA SER A 626 -6.23 -8.85 7.69
C SER A 626 -7.73 -8.93 7.44
N ASP A 627 -8.43 -9.87 8.10
CA ASP A 627 -9.88 -10.06 8.00
C ASP A 627 -10.61 -8.77 8.42
N LEU A 628 -10.23 -8.18 9.56
CA LEU A 628 -10.84 -6.95 10.08
C LEU A 628 -10.65 -5.75 9.16
N LYS A 629 -9.49 -5.60 8.51
CA LYS A 629 -9.26 -4.52 7.54
C LYS A 629 -10.12 -4.66 6.29
N GLN A 630 -10.35 -5.90 5.82
CA GLN A 630 -11.19 -6.16 4.65
C GLN A 630 -12.68 -5.99 4.96
N ILE A 631 -13.11 -6.45 6.14
CA ILE A 631 -14.50 -6.38 6.60
C ILE A 631 -14.87 -4.94 7.01
N PHE A 632 -13.97 -4.24 7.69
CA PHE A 632 -14.19 -2.89 8.19
C PHE A 632 -13.15 -1.90 7.63
N PRO A 633 -13.24 -1.54 6.34
CA PRO A 633 -12.33 -0.55 5.74
C PRO A 633 -12.51 0.85 6.35
N VAL A 634 -11.47 1.67 6.23
CA VAL A 634 -11.47 3.08 6.68
C VAL A 634 -12.44 3.89 5.83
N PHE A 635 -13.37 4.59 6.47
CA PHE A 635 -14.34 5.47 5.81
C PHE A 635 -14.71 6.63 6.73
N GLU A 636 -14.41 7.86 6.33
CA GLU A 636 -14.54 9.04 7.19
C GLU A 636 -16.00 9.37 7.51
N GLY A 637 -16.27 9.73 8.76
CA GLY A 637 -17.60 10.14 9.21
C GLY A 637 -18.56 9.00 9.55
N HIS A 638 -18.15 7.74 9.34
CA HIS A 638 -18.94 6.57 9.68
C HIS A 638 -18.54 5.98 11.02
N PHE A 639 -19.54 5.44 11.73
CA PHE A 639 -19.41 4.87 13.05
C PHE A 639 -20.16 3.55 13.14
N ILE A 640 -19.51 2.53 13.70
CA ILE A 640 -20.04 1.18 13.84
C ILE A 640 -20.05 0.81 15.32
N VAL A 641 -21.16 0.27 15.81
CA VAL A 641 -21.27 -0.35 17.13
C VAL A 641 -21.83 -1.74 16.97
N GLY A 642 -21.19 -2.72 17.61
CA GLY A 642 -21.54 -4.12 17.49
C GLY A 642 -21.59 -4.86 18.82
N PRO A 643 -22.67 -4.83 19.60
CA PRO A 643 -22.84 -5.75 20.72
C PRO A 643 -22.86 -7.21 20.26
N MET A 644 -22.22 -8.08 21.05
CA MET A 644 -22.07 -9.50 20.77
C MET A 644 -22.34 -10.34 22.02
N ALA A 645 -22.84 -11.56 21.83
CA ALA A 645 -23.08 -12.52 22.89
C ALA A 645 -22.83 -13.94 22.40
N GLU A 646 -22.35 -14.79 23.31
CA GLU A 646 -22.25 -16.24 23.11
C GLU A 646 -23.21 -16.95 24.06
N LEU A 647 -24.12 -17.75 23.50
CA LEU A 647 -25.16 -18.47 24.22
C LEU A 647 -24.98 -19.98 24.02
N GLY A 648 -25.03 -20.74 25.11
CA GLY A 648 -25.06 -22.20 25.09
C GLY A 648 -26.47 -22.74 25.32
N TRP A 649 -26.74 -23.96 24.88
CA TRP A 649 -27.91 -24.73 25.26
C TRP A 649 -27.55 -26.21 25.50
N ALA A 650 -27.73 -26.65 26.75
CA ALA A 650 -27.48 -28.02 27.22
C ALA A 650 -26.11 -28.61 26.82
N ASP A 651 -25.07 -27.76 26.68
CA ASP A 651 -23.72 -28.09 26.19
C ASP A 651 -23.66 -28.76 24.80
N ILE A 652 -24.76 -28.72 24.06
CA ILE A 652 -24.92 -29.37 22.75
C ILE A 652 -24.93 -28.34 21.63
N ILE A 653 -25.56 -27.19 21.87
CA ILE A 653 -25.70 -26.11 20.90
C ILE A 653 -25.01 -24.86 21.44
N THR A 654 -24.22 -24.22 20.59
CA THR A 654 -23.63 -22.89 20.85
C THR A 654 -24.08 -21.93 19.76
N LEU A 655 -24.47 -20.72 20.16
CA LEU A 655 -24.81 -19.61 19.28
C LEU A 655 -23.91 -18.43 19.63
N GLU A 656 -22.98 -18.10 18.74
CA GLU A 656 -22.27 -16.82 18.74
C GLU A 656 -23.08 -15.85 17.89
N ILE A 657 -23.47 -14.69 18.41
CA ILE A 657 -24.27 -13.69 17.68
C ILE A 657 -23.74 -12.27 17.91
N GLY A 658 -23.72 -11.46 16.86
CA GLY A 658 -23.35 -10.06 16.88
C GLY A 658 -24.31 -9.20 16.06
N ILE A 659 -24.70 -8.04 16.60
CA ILE A 659 -25.58 -7.09 15.92
C ILE A 659 -24.78 -5.83 15.65
N LEU A 660 -24.30 -5.64 14.42
CA LEU A 660 -23.55 -4.48 13.98
C LEU A 660 -24.53 -3.40 13.48
N ILE A 661 -24.34 -2.17 13.95
CA ILE A 661 -25.14 -1.00 13.59
C ILE A 661 -24.20 0.07 13.06
N GLU A 662 -24.43 0.54 11.84
CA GLU A 662 -23.67 1.62 11.19
C GLU A 662 -24.49 2.93 11.15
N ILE A 663 -23.80 4.07 11.31
CA ILE A 663 -24.32 5.44 11.32
C ILE A 663 -23.31 6.32 10.55
N PRO A 664 -23.69 7.33 9.74
CA PRO A 664 -25.02 7.97 9.62
C PRO A 664 -26.03 7.23 8.75
N ASP A 665 -25.59 6.40 7.81
CA ASP A 665 -26.47 5.63 6.92
C ASP A 665 -26.93 4.37 7.68
N PRO A 666 -28.16 4.35 8.22
CA PRO A 666 -28.57 3.32 9.16
C PRO A 666 -28.60 1.96 8.46
N LYS A 667 -27.65 1.10 8.82
CA LYS A 667 -27.56 -0.28 8.35
C LYS A 667 -27.34 -1.20 9.52
N ILE A 668 -28.10 -2.29 9.57
CA ILE A 668 -27.98 -3.31 10.62
C ILE A 668 -27.50 -4.60 9.97
N ALA A 669 -26.38 -5.15 10.44
CA ALA A 669 -25.96 -6.51 10.11
C ALA A 669 -26.00 -7.41 11.34
N ILE A 670 -26.61 -8.57 11.21
CA ILE A 670 -26.73 -9.59 12.23
C ILE A 670 -25.86 -10.76 11.80
N LEU A 671 -24.71 -10.92 12.45
CA LEU A 671 -23.76 -12.00 12.21
C LEU A 671 -23.99 -13.10 13.25
N GLY A 672 -23.86 -14.35 12.85
CA GLY A 672 -23.81 -15.41 13.84
C GLY A 672 -23.28 -16.75 13.34
N VAL A 673 -22.89 -17.56 14.31
CA VAL A 673 -22.38 -18.92 14.13
C VAL A 673 -23.16 -19.83 15.08
N VAL A 674 -23.95 -20.74 14.51
CA VAL A 674 -24.61 -21.81 15.26
C VAL A 674 -23.78 -23.08 15.12
N LYS A 675 -23.40 -23.69 16.25
CA LYS A 675 -22.73 -24.99 16.28
C LYS A 675 -23.58 -25.98 17.06
N ALA A 676 -23.75 -27.18 16.53
CA ALA A 676 -24.33 -28.32 17.21
C ALA A 676 -23.35 -29.49 17.13
N LEU A 677 -22.87 -29.95 18.30
CA LEU A 677 -21.90 -31.03 18.44
C LEU A 677 -22.50 -32.14 19.30
N LEU A 678 -22.75 -33.30 18.70
CA LEU A 678 -23.43 -34.43 19.37
C LEU A 678 -22.62 -35.72 19.23
N PRO A 679 -22.51 -36.57 20.27
CA PRO A 679 -23.03 -36.38 21.63
C PRO A 679 -22.14 -35.52 22.52
N THR A 680 -20.85 -35.40 22.22
CA THR A 680 -19.84 -34.63 22.99
C THR A 680 -18.86 -33.93 22.04
N GLN A 681 -18.31 -32.79 22.46
CA GLN A 681 -17.38 -31.98 21.65
C GLN A 681 -16.07 -32.68 21.28
N ASP A 682 -15.55 -33.58 22.13
CA ASP A 682 -14.29 -34.31 21.87
C ASP A 682 -14.42 -35.46 20.86
N ALA A 683 -15.65 -35.92 20.62
CA ALA A 683 -15.94 -37.04 19.72
C ALA A 683 -17.33 -36.88 19.05
N PRO A 684 -17.55 -35.82 18.24
CA PRO A 684 -18.86 -35.56 17.66
C PRO A 684 -19.16 -36.56 16.53
N LEU A 685 -20.27 -37.28 16.67
CA LEU A 685 -20.90 -38.07 15.60
C LEU A 685 -21.68 -37.20 14.62
N LEU A 686 -22.26 -36.10 15.11
CA LEU A 686 -22.86 -35.07 14.28
C LEU A 686 -22.20 -33.74 14.63
N ARG A 687 -21.64 -33.11 13.60
CA ARG A 687 -21.14 -31.74 13.65
C ARG A 687 -21.91 -30.92 12.64
N ILE A 688 -22.71 -29.99 13.11
CA ILE A 688 -23.37 -28.98 12.26
C ILE A 688 -22.84 -27.63 12.70
N GLN A 689 -22.28 -26.88 11.77
CA GLN A 689 -21.97 -25.47 11.95
C GLN A 689 -22.60 -24.68 10.81
N VAL A 690 -23.46 -23.72 11.18
CA VAL A 690 -24.13 -22.81 10.25
C VAL A 690 -23.66 -21.40 10.57
N ASN A 691 -23.00 -20.79 9.59
CA ASN A 691 -22.60 -19.40 9.64
C ASN A 691 -23.65 -18.56 8.91
N PHE A 692 -24.12 -17.46 9.50
CA PHE A 692 -25.17 -16.65 8.90
C PHE A 692 -24.91 -15.14 9.02
N LEU A 693 -25.51 -14.40 8.09
CA LEU A 693 -25.49 -12.94 7.98
C LEU A 693 -26.89 -12.47 7.58
N GLY A 694 -27.55 -11.71 8.45
CA GLY A 694 -28.72 -10.90 8.11
C GLY A 694 -28.31 -9.46 7.88
N VAL A 695 -28.86 -8.77 6.87
CA VAL A 695 -28.65 -7.34 6.64
C VAL A 695 -29.98 -6.66 6.43
N ILE A 696 -30.17 -5.53 7.12
CA ILE A 696 -31.29 -4.61 6.95
C ILE A 696 -30.70 -3.28 6.50
N ASP A 697 -30.98 -2.92 5.25
CA ASP A 697 -30.60 -1.64 4.64
C ASP A 697 -31.84 -0.77 4.51
N PHE A 698 -31.95 0.26 5.36
CA PHE A 698 -33.13 1.10 5.45
C PHE A 698 -33.23 2.09 4.29
N ASP A 699 -32.10 2.56 3.75
CA ASP A 699 -32.06 3.50 2.64
C ASP A 699 -32.47 2.83 1.33
N ASN A 700 -31.94 1.63 1.08
CA ASN A 700 -32.28 0.83 -0.10
C ASN A 700 -33.57 0.00 0.08
N LYS A 701 -34.24 0.09 1.24
CA LYS A 701 -35.49 -0.63 1.57
C LYS A 701 -35.39 -2.14 1.27
N TYR A 702 -34.35 -2.75 1.82
CA TYR A 702 -33.94 -4.11 1.47
C TYR A 702 -33.52 -4.92 2.70
N ILE A 703 -33.95 -6.19 2.75
CA ILE A 703 -33.51 -7.19 3.72
C ILE A 703 -32.87 -8.35 2.97
N SER A 704 -31.71 -8.79 3.45
CA SER A 704 -31.09 -10.06 3.05
C SER A 704 -30.78 -10.91 4.26
N PHE A 705 -30.83 -12.22 4.08
CA PHE A 705 -30.30 -13.17 5.05
C PHE A 705 -29.63 -14.31 4.30
N ASP A 706 -28.37 -14.56 4.61
CA ASP A 706 -27.53 -15.60 4.02
C ASP A 706 -27.07 -16.56 5.12
N ALA A 707 -27.10 -17.86 4.88
CA ALA A 707 -26.48 -18.84 5.76
C ALA A 707 -25.80 -19.95 4.97
N SER A 708 -24.70 -20.48 5.50
CA SER A 708 -23.92 -21.53 4.84
C SER A 708 -23.44 -22.57 5.85
N LEU A 709 -23.50 -23.84 5.46
CA LEU A 709 -22.91 -24.93 6.21
C LEU A 709 -21.39 -24.88 6.09
N TYR A 710 -20.72 -24.87 7.23
CA TYR A 710 -19.26 -24.90 7.32
C TYR A 710 -18.80 -26.12 8.11
N ASP A 711 -17.74 -26.80 7.66
CA ASP A 711 -17.12 -27.96 8.31
C ASP A 711 -18.12 -28.92 9.00
N SER A 712 -19.22 -29.21 8.30
CA SER A 712 -20.37 -29.94 8.84
C SER A 712 -20.36 -31.38 8.34
N ASN A 713 -20.42 -32.34 9.27
CA ASN A 713 -20.33 -33.76 8.97
C ASN A 713 -21.31 -34.58 9.82
N LEU A 714 -21.89 -35.62 9.22
CA LEU A 714 -22.60 -36.69 9.91
C LEU A 714 -21.77 -37.97 9.79
N LEU A 715 -21.17 -38.42 10.90
CA LEU A 715 -20.18 -39.48 10.95
C LEU A 715 -18.99 -39.16 10.03
N VAL A 716 -18.89 -39.87 8.90
CA VAL A 716 -17.86 -39.67 7.86
C VAL A 716 -18.39 -38.92 6.64
N PHE A 717 -19.68 -38.57 6.62
CA PHE A 717 -20.35 -37.96 5.48
C PHE A 717 -20.37 -36.44 5.60
N THR A 718 -19.78 -35.75 4.62
CA THR A 718 -19.78 -34.29 4.56
C THR A 718 -21.12 -33.74 4.15
N LEU A 719 -21.58 -32.71 4.85
CA LEU A 719 -22.80 -31.96 4.60
C LEU A 719 -22.43 -30.60 3.98
N THR A 720 -23.12 -30.22 2.91
CA THR A 720 -22.94 -28.92 2.24
C THR A 720 -24.30 -28.27 2.02
N GLY A 721 -24.35 -26.95 1.92
CA GLY A 721 -25.57 -26.24 1.55
C GLY A 721 -25.55 -24.77 1.91
N ASP A 722 -26.15 -23.96 1.04
CA ASP A 722 -26.39 -22.54 1.25
C ASP A 722 -27.90 -22.26 1.42
N PHE A 723 -28.22 -21.24 2.20
CA PHE A 723 -29.56 -20.68 2.39
C PHE A 723 -29.50 -19.18 2.08
N ALA A 724 -30.49 -18.67 1.36
CA ALA A 724 -30.63 -17.26 1.08
C ALA A 724 -32.09 -16.82 1.15
N PHE A 725 -32.30 -15.64 1.72
CA PHE A 725 -33.56 -14.92 1.75
C PHE A 725 -33.32 -13.48 1.31
N ARG A 726 -34.23 -12.95 0.50
CA ARG A 726 -34.20 -11.59 -0.04
C ARG A 726 -35.60 -11.01 -0.04
N LEU A 727 -35.71 -9.78 0.44
CA LEU A 727 -36.94 -9.00 0.42
C LEU A 727 -36.59 -7.55 0.09
N SER A 728 -37.09 -7.05 -1.04
CA SER A 728 -37.04 -5.63 -1.42
C SER A 728 -38.45 -5.06 -1.36
N TRP A 729 -38.62 -3.90 -0.73
CA TRP A 729 -39.88 -3.13 -0.71
C TRP A 729 -39.70 -1.68 -1.19
N GLY A 730 -38.58 -1.39 -1.86
CA GLY A 730 -38.35 -0.13 -2.57
C GLY A 730 -38.97 -0.11 -3.96
N ASP A 731 -38.37 0.66 -4.87
CA ASP A 731 -38.91 0.93 -6.21
C ASP A 731 -38.97 -0.32 -7.12
N ASN A 732 -38.27 -1.40 -6.76
CA ASN A 732 -38.34 -2.70 -7.43
C ASN A 732 -38.60 -3.80 -6.37
N PRO A 733 -39.86 -4.05 -5.98
CA PRO A 733 -40.17 -5.02 -4.95
C PRO A 733 -40.01 -6.44 -5.46
N TYR A 734 -39.32 -7.28 -4.69
CA TYR A 734 -39.18 -8.70 -5.00
C TYR A 734 -39.01 -9.53 -3.72
N PHE A 735 -39.40 -10.79 -3.82
CA PHE A 735 -39.27 -11.78 -2.76
C PHE A 735 -38.57 -13.03 -3.32
N LEU A 736 -37.51 -13.47 -2.65
CA LEU A 736 -36.86 -14.75 -2.93
C LEU A 736 -36.47 -15.45 -1.63
N LEU A 737 -36.71 -16.75 -1.58
CA LEU A 737 -36.19 -17.67 -0.57
C LEU A 737 -35.60 -18.88 -1.31
N SER A 738 -34.39 -19.29 -0.96
CA SER A 738 -33.69 -20.37 -1.63
C SER A 738 -32.86 -21.18 -0.64
N VAL A 739 -32.97 -22.51 -0.73
CA VAL A 739 -32.19 -23.49 0.02
C VAL A 739 -31.51 -24.36 -1.02
N GLY A 740 -30.20 -24.27 -1.13
CA GLY A 740 -29.45 -24.98 -2.15
C GLY A 740 -29.59 -24.42 -3.56
N GLY A 741 -30.08 -23.19 -3.77
CA GLY A 741 -30.14 -22.55 -5.11
C GLY A 741 -31.44 -22.80 -5.87
N PHE A 742 -31.46 -22.41 -7.16
CA PHE A 742 -32.65 -22.36 -8.01
C PHE A 742 -32.72 -23.49 -9.04
N ASN A 743 -33.84 -23.62 -9.73
CA ASN A 743 -33.97 -24.49 -10.90
C ASN A 743 -33.01 -24.04 -12.02
N PRO A 744 -32.31 -24.95 -12.73
CA PRO A 744 -31.39 -24.59 -13.82
C PRO A 744 -32.00 -23.73 -14.95
N ALA A 745 -33.30 -23.87 -15.21
CA ALA A 745 -34.04 -23.09 -16.20
C ALA A 745 -34.38 -21.67 -15.71
N PHE A 746 -34.37 -21.42 -14.40
CA PHE A 746 -34.67 -20.11 -13.82
C PHE A 746 -33.47 -19.16 -13.98
N LYS A 747 -33.61 -18.11 -14.80
CA LYS A 747 -32.53 -17.13 -15.11
C LYS A 747 -32.66 -15.81 -14.37
N ASP A 748 -33.79 -15.55 -13.71
CA ASP A 748 -34.10 -14.28 -13.05
C ASP A 748 -33.50 -14.17 -11.63
N ALA A 749 -32.65 -15.11 -11.23
CA ALA A 749 -31.98 -15.07 -9.93
C ALA A 749 -30.96 -13.92 -9.88
N PRO A 750 -30.96 -13.11 -8.79
CA PRO A 750 -29.96 -12.08 -8.57
C PRO A 750 -28.51 -12.60 -8.71
N PRO A 751 -27.57 -11.80 -9.24
CA PRO A 751 -26.20 -12.26 -9.51
C PRO A 751 -25.48 -12.87 -8.30
N ASP A 752 -25.73 -12.36 -7.09
CA ASP A 752 -25.16 -12.86 -5.83
C ASP A 752 -25.65 -14.27 -5.45
N LEU A 753 -26.78 -14.73 -6.02
CA LEU A 753 -27.41 -16.02 -5.72
C LEU A 753 -27.30 -17.06 -6.85
N GLN A 754 -26.66 -16.73 -7.98
CA GLN A 754 -26.54 -17.66 -9.12
C GLN A 754 -25.64 -18.88 -8.82
N HIS A 755 -24.73 -18.76 -7.84
CA HIS A 755 -23.73 -19.77 -7.49
C HIS A 755 -23.90 -20.35 -6.09
N MET A 756 -25.14 -20.58 -5.65
CA MET A 756 -25.43 -21.22 -4.37
C MET A 756 -25.02 -22.71 -4.37
N THR A 757 -24.42 -23.15 -3.28
CA THR A 757 -24.08 -24.56 -3.05
C THR A 757 -25.34 -25.35 -2.76
N ARG A 758 -25.60 -26.41 -3.56
CA ARG A 758 -26.74 -27.31 -3.33
C ARG A 758 -26.68 -27.92 -1.91
N LEU A 759 -27.85 -28.12 -1.30
CA LEU A 759 -27.92 -28.89 -0.06
C LEU A 759 -27.54 -30.34 -0.39
N GLY A 760 -26.52 -30.89 0.25
CA GLY A 760 -25.95 -32.15 -0.18
C GLY A 760 -25.32 -32.97 0.94
N ILE A 761 -25.32 -34.29 0.74
CA ILE A 761 -24.60 -35.25 1.55
C ILE A 761 -23.66 -36.07 0.67
N SER A 762 -22.40 -36.11 1.04
CA SER A 762 -21.39 -36.94 0.39
C SER A 762 -21.28 -38.28 1.12
N LEU A 763 -21.83 -39.34 0.51
CA LEU A 763 -21.90 -40.69 1.08
C LEU A 763 -20.59 -41.46 0.92
N LEU A 764 -19.88 -41.24 -0.18
CA LEU A 764 -18.54 -41.76 -0.40
C LEU A 764 -17.72 -40.64 -1.03
N ASN A 765 -16.54 -40.37 -0.48
CA ASN A 765 -15.65 -39.34 -1.00
C ASN A 765 -14.20 -39.78 -0.88
N ASN A 766 -13.80 -40.75 -1.70
CA ASN A 766 -12.40 -41.15 -1.82
C ASN A 766 -11.93 -41.05 -3.28
N SER A 767 -10.63 -41.20 -3.51
CA SER A 767 -10.03 -41.05 -4.85
C SER A 767 -10.51 -42.09 -5.87
N VAL A 768 -11.13 -43.18 -5.42
CA VAL A 768 -11.57 -44.31 -6.25
C VAL A 768 -13.09 -44.28 -6.47
N VAL A 769 -13.89 -43.93 -5.48
CA VAL A 769 -15.36 -43.89 -5.54
C VAL A 769 -15.89 -42.64 -4.84
N GLN A 770 -16.73 -41.89 -5.56
CA GLN A 770 -17.47 -40.74 -5.07
C GLN A 770 -18.97 -40.97 -5.28
N LEU A 771 -19.77 -40.81 -4.23
CA LEU A 771 -21.23 -40.90 -4.27
C LEU A 771 -21.81 -39.74 -3.47
N SER A 772 -22.60 -38.90 -4.11
CA SER A 772 -23.23 -37.75 -3.46
C SER A 772 -24.68 -37.59 -3.89
N VAL A 773 -25.50 -37.09 -2.99
CA VAL A 773 -26.89 -36.70 -3.26
C VAL A 773 -27.03 -35.23 -2.93
N THR A 774 -27.55 -34.46 -3.87
CA THR A 774 -27.83 -33.03 -3.71
C THR A 774 -29.29 -32.72 -3.97
N CYS A 775 -29.81 -31.66 -3.36
CA CYS A 775 -31.15 -31.15 -3.57
C CYS A 775 -31.19 -29.62 -3.43
N TYR A 776 -32.30 -29.03 -3.88
CA TYR A 776 -32.60 -27.63 -3.67
C TYR A 776 -34.11 -27.39 -3.56
N PHE A 777 -34.47 -26.26 -2.97
CA PHE A 777 -35.82 -25.74 -2.86
C PHE A 777 -35.79 -24.22 -2.91
N ALA A 778 -36.59 -23.60 -3.77
CA ALA A 778 -36.69 -22.15 -3.86
C ALA A 778 -38.14 -21.69 -4.06
N VAL A 779 -38.45 -20.51 -3.52
CA VAL A 779 -39.72 -19.81 -3.66
C VAL A 779 -39.42 -18.38 -4.09
N THR A 780 -40.04 -17.95 -5.17
CA THR A 780 -39.99 -16.57 -5.67
C THR A 780 -41.37 -15.95 -5.62
N SER A 781 -41.52 -14.68 -6.01
CA SER A 781 -42.83 -14.02 -6.12
C SER A 781 -43.83 -14.78 -7.00
N ASN A 782 -43.36 -15.53 -8.00
CA ASN A 782 -44.18 -16.17 -9.02
C ASN A 782 -43.97 -17.70 -9.16
N THR A 783 -42.93 -18.28 -8.54
CA THR A 783 -42.59 -19.70 -8.72
C THR A 783 -42.26 -20.45 -7.43
N VAL A 784 -42.50 -21.75 -7.43
CA VAL A 784 -41.94 -22.74 -6.49
C VAL A 784 -41.09 -23.73 -7.28
N GLN A 785 -39.88 -23.95 -6.80
CA GLN A 785 -38.86 -24.72 -7.51
C GLN A 785 -38.25 -25.73 -6.55
N PHE A 786 -38.01 -26.96 -7.01
CA PHE A 786 -37.29 -27.96 -6.22
C PHE A 786 -36.74 -29.05 -7.12
N GLY A 787 -35.66 -29.69 -6.69
CA GLY A 787 -35.05 -30.77 -7.45
C GLY A 787 -34.05 -31.55 -6.61
N ALA A 788 -33.67 -32.71 -7.09
CA ALA A 788 -32.68 -33.56 -6.46
C ALA A 788 -31.86 -34.32 -7.50
N LYS A 789 -30.58 -34.54 -7.19
CA LYS A 789 -29.63 -35.23 -8.06
C LYS A 789 -28.70 -36.13 -7.25
N ALA A 790 -28.67 -37.40 -7.60
CA ALA A 790 -27.65 -38.35 -7.16
C ALA A 790 -26.56 -38.46 -8.24
N THR A 791 -25.29 -38.44 -7.83
CA THR A 791 -24.14 -38.62 -8.72
C THR A 791 -23.21 -39.69 -8.18
N LEU A 792 -22.79 -40.59 -9.07
CA LEU A 792 -21.83 -41.67 -8.81
C LEU A 792 -20.62 -41.48 -9.73
N TYR A 793 -19.43 -41.53 -9.16
CA TYR A 793 -18.17 -41.66 -9.87
C TYR A 793 -17.38 -42.82 -9.29
N ALA A 794 -16.82 -43.70 -10.12
CA ALA A 794 -15.92 -44.76 -9.70
C ALA A 794 -14.78 -44.94 -10.72
N GLY A 795 -13.56 -44.59 -10.35
CA GLY A 795 -12.37 -44.60 -11.21
C GLY A 795 -11.39 -45.72 -10.89
N CYS A 796 -10.78 -46.30 -11.93
CA CYS A 796 -9.65 -47.22 -11.83
C CYS A 796 -8.70 -46.98 -13.02
N ASP A 797 -7.51 -46.44 -12.75
CA ASP A 797 -6.50 -46.08 -13.75
C ASP A 797 -7.07 -45.14 -14.84
N ALA A 798 -6.95 -45.47 -16.13
CA ALA A 798 -7.46 -44.65 -17.23
C ALA A 798 -8.99 -44.66 -17.37
N PHE A 799 -9.70 -45.58 -16.70
CA PHE A 799 -11.14 -45.80 -16.87
C PHE A 799 -11.94 -45.28 -15.67
N ASN A 800 -13.15 -44.77 -15.91
CA ASN A 800 -14.09 -44.42 -14.86
C ASN A 800 -15.54 -44.73 -15.23
N ILE A 801 -16.36 -45.00 -14.23
CA ILE A 801 -17.82 -45.08 -14.33
C ILE A 801 -18.36 -43.76 -13.79
N TYR A 802 -19.16 -43.06 -14.59
CA TYR A 802 -19.87 -41.86 -14.18
C TYR A 802 -21.36 -42.06 -14.39
N GLY A 803 -22.13 -41.91 -13.32
CA GLY A 803 -23.57 -41.99 -13.32
C GLY A 803 -24.22 -40.80 -12.65
N TYR A 804 -25.42 -40.46 -13.10
CA TYR A 804 -26.25 -39.43 -12.50
C TYR A 804 -27.72 -39.81 -12.62
N LEU A 805 -28.53 -39.39 -11.65
CA LEU A 805 -29.98 -39.55 -11.64
C LEU A 805 -30.55 -38.32 -10.95
N GLY A 806 -31.50 -37.63 -11.57
CA GLY A 806 -32.12 -36.47 -10.95
C GLY A 806 -33.42 -36.05 -11.60
N PHE A 807 -34.07 -35.11 -10.94
CA PHE A 807 -35.24 -34.41 -11.45
C PHE A 807 -35.21 -32.95 -11.00
N ASP A 808 -35.76 -32.07 -11.81
CA ASP A 808 -35.88 -30.64 -11.55
C ASP A 808 -37.33 -30.20 -11.82
N CYS A 809 -37.98 -29.61 -10.83
CA CYS A 809 -39.36 -29.13 -10.92
C CYS A 809 -39.40 -27.59 -10.84
N LEU A 810 -40.28 -27.00 -11.65
CA LEU A 810 -40.61 -25.57 -11.61
C LEU A 810 -42.13 -25.43 -11.74
N PHE A 811 -42.75 -24.78 -10.76
CA PHE A 811 -44.17 -24.44 -10.75
C PHE A 811 -44.31 -22.93 -10.77
N GLN A 812 -45.04 -22.38 -11.74
CA GLN A 812 -45.47 -20.98 -11.81
C GLN A 812 -46.95 -20.89 -11.41
N PHE A 813 -47.31 -19.88 -10.61
CA PHE A 813 -48.69 -19.77 -10.08
C PHE A 813 -49.67 -19.05 -11.00
N ASP A 814 -49.24 -18.02 -11.73
CA ASP A 814 -50.11 -17.23 -12.60
C ASP A 814 -49.40 -16.81 -13.91
N PRO A 815 -49.90 -17.24 -15.09
CA PRO A 815 -50.82 -18.37 -15.25
C PRO A 815 -50.19 -19.64 -14.64
N PHE A 816 -51.03 -20.53 -14.07
CA PHE A 816 -50.53 -21.79 -13.52
C PHE A 816 -49.87 -22.60 -14.63
N TYR A 817 -48.58 -22.87 -14.49
CA TYR A 817 -47.75 -23.64 -15.42
C TYR A 817 -46.77 -24.47 -14.58
N PHE A 818 -46.45 -25.68 -15.02
CA PHE A 818 -45.39 -26.45 -14.38
C PHE A 818 -44.53 -27.16 -15.42
N GLU A 819 -43.29 -27.40 -15.03
CA GLU A 819 -42.28 -28.09 -15.81
C GLU A 819 -41.50 -29.04 -14.88
N VAL A 820 -41.39 -30.29 -15.29
CA VAL A 820 -40.67 -31.33 -14.56
C VAL A 820 -39.71 -32.02 -15.52
N ASP A 821 -38.42 -31.79 -15.32
CA ASP A 821 -37.35 -32.51 -16.01
C ASP A 821 -36.93 -33.73 -15.20
N ILE A 822 -36.75 -34.87 -15.87
CA ILE A 822 -36.21 -36.10 -15.31
C ILE A 822 -35.05 -36.53 -16.19
N TYR A 823 -33.90 -36.81 -15.58
CA TYR A 823 -32.72 -37.24 -16.30
C TYR A 823 -31.94 -38.30 -15.53
N ALA A 824 -31.43 -39.28 -16.26
CA ALA A 824 -30.61 -40.34 -15.73
C ALA A 824 -29.54 -40.72 -16.76
N GLY A 825 -28.35 -41.07 -16.30
CA GLY A 825 -27.29 -41.53 -17.17
C GLY A 825 -26.29 -42.40 -16.43
N LEU A 826 -25.70 -43.36 -17.14
CA LEU A 826 -24.60 -44.18 -16.67
C LEU A 826 -23.65 -44.43 -17.83
N ALA A 827 -22.38 -44.06 -17.66
CA ALA A 827 -21.36 -44.17 -18.69
C ALA A 827 -20.05 -44.74 -18.15
N LEU A 828 -19.46 -45.68 -18.88
CA LEU A 828 -18.06 -46.07 -18.79
C LEU A 828 -17.24 -45.14 -19.69
N ARG A 829 -16.24 -44.47 -19.12
CA ARG A 829 -15.40 -43.45 -19.76
C ARG A 829 -13.91 -43.81 -19.67
N MET A 830 -13.12 -43.31 -20.62
CA MET A 830 -11.67 -43.19 -20.50
C MET A 830 -11.32 -41.71 -20.43
N GLY A 831 -10.84 -41.24 -19.27
CA GLY A 831 -10.78 -39.80 -18.98
C GLY A 831 -12.16 -39.15 -19.09
N THR A 832 -12.34 -38.20 -20.02
CA THR A 832 -13.61 -37.53 -20.30
C THR A 832 -14.40 -38.14 -21.47
N SER A 833 -13.81 -39.08 -22.22
CA SER A 833 -14.41 -39.69 -23.41
C SER A 833 -15.29 -40.89 -23.05
N THR A 834 -16.54 -40.90 -23.51
CA THR A 834 -17.49 -42.01 -23.29
C THR A 834 -17.17 -43.21 -24.19
N ILE A 835 -16.95 -44.38 -23.58
CA ILE A 835 -16.74 -45.66 -24.26
C ILE A 835 -18.07 -46.37 -24.46
N MET A 836 -18.90 -46.39 -23.43
CA MET A 836 -20.23 -46.98 -23.46
C MET A 836 -21.12 -46.25 -22.45
N GLY A 837 -22.36 -45.95 -22.80
CA GLY A 837 -23.27 -45.34 -21.84
C GLY A 837 -24.72 -45.34 -22.27
N ILE A 838 -25.60 -45.24 -21.29
CA ILE A 838 -27.04 -45.04 -21.47
C ILE A 838 -27.37 -43.67 -20.87
N THR A 839 -28.11 -42.85 -21.59
CA THR A 839 -28.64 -41.57 -21.10
C THR A 839 -30.11 -41.48 -21.43
N VAL A 840 -30.93 -41.07 -20.46
CA VAL A 840 -32.36 -40.82 -20.60
C VAL A 840 -32.62 -39.41 -20.10
N SER A 841 -33.36 -38.62 -20.87
CA SER A 841 -33.86 -37.30 -20.47
C SER A 841 -35.30 -37.15 -20.93
N GLY A 842 -36.17 -36.61 -20.08
CA GLY A 842 -37.53 -36.28 -20.45
C GLY A 842 -38.04 -35.09 -19.66
N GLN A 843 -38.87 -34.29 -20.31
CA GLN A 843 -39.50 -33.09 -19.78
C GLN A 843 -41.01 -33.29 -19.85
N LEU A 844 -41.70 -32.98 -18.75
CA LEU A 844 -43.15 -32.98 -18.64
C LEU A 844 -43.61 -31.56 -18.31
N SER A 845 -44.40 -30.95 -19.19
CA SER A 845 -45.00 -29.63 -18.96
C SER A 845 -46.53 -29.69 -18.93
N GLY A 846 -47.15 -28.75 -18.22
CA GLY A 846 -48.59 -28.63 -18.05
C GLY A 846 -49.00 -27.26 -17.49
N PRO A 847 -50.28 -27.00 -17.15
CA PRO A 847 -51.35 -27.95 -16.84
C PRO A 847 -52.23 -28.40 -18.01
N THR A 848 -52.29 -27.64 -19.11
CA THR A 848 -53.03 -28.00 -20.33
C THR A 848 -52.54 -27.19 -21.54
N PRO A 849 -52.25 -27.82 -22.68
CA PRO A 849 -52.13 -29.26 -22.83
C PRO A 849 -50.94 -29.79 -22.01
N TRP A 850 -51.05 -31.03 -21.54
CA TRP A 850 -49.92 -31.77 -21.00
C TRP A 850 -49.02 -32.16 -22.16
N ASP A 851 -47.73 -31.91 -22.04
CA ASP A 851 -46.75 -32.24 -23.06
C ASP A 851 -45.61 -33.04 -22.44
N ILE A 852 -45.33 -34.24 -22.95
CA ILE A 852 -44.17 -35.03 -22.55
C ILE A 852 -43.26 -35.23 -23.75
N GLN A 853 -42.01 -34.82 -23.61
CA GLN A 853 -40.98 -35.00 -24.63
C GLN A 853 -39.71 -35.53 -24.01
N GLY A 854 -38.97 -36.38 -24.70
CA GLY A 854 -37.72 -36.92 -24.20
C GLY A 854 -37.01 -37.87 -25.14
N ASP A 855 -35.78 -38.22 -24.77
CA ASP A 855 -34.89 -39.06 -25.55
C ASP A 855 -34.19 -40.09 -24.66
N ALA A 856 -34.08 -41.30 -25.16
CA ALA A 856 -33.23 -42.35 -24.61
C ALA A 856 -32.12 -42.65 -25.63
N SER A 857 -30.86 -42.44 -25.24
CA SER A 857 -29.69 -42.67 -26.08
C SER A 857 -28.78 -43.75 -25.49
N PHE A 858 -28.31 -44.65 -26.36
CA PHE A 858 -27.27 -45.63 -26.07
C PHE A 858 -26.03 -45.32 -26.92
N THR A 859 -24.91 -45.05 -26.27
CA THR A 859 -23.63 -44.77 -26.93
C THR A 859 -22.68 -45.95 -26.74
N ILE A 860 -22.00 -46.36 -27.80
CA ILE A 860 -20.87 -47.30 -27.78
C ILE A 860 -19.77 -46.83 -28.74
N LEU A 861 -18.62 -46.47 -28.20
CA LEU A 861 -17.43 -45.93 -28.88
C LEU A 861 -17.75 -44.72 -29.78
N PHE A 862 -18.05 -44.96 -31.06
CA PHE A 862 -18.34 -43.94 -32.08
C PHE A 862 -19.78 -44.02 -32.64
N PHE A 863 -20.62 -44.91 -32.11
CA PHE A 863 -22.03 -45.02 -32.48
C PHE A 863 -22.94 -44.59 -31.33
N THR A 864 -23.95 -43.77 -31.63
CA THR A 864 -25.02 -43.41 -30.71
C THR A 864 -26.36 -43.75 -31.35
N ILE A 865 -27.19 -44.51 -30.65
CA ILE A 865 -28.56 -44.85 -31.05
C ILE A 865 -29.49 -44.11 -30.11
N SER A 866 -30.30 -43.19 -30.65
CA SER A 866 -31.25 -42.37 -29.88
C SER A 866 -32.68 -42.71 -30.29
N VAL A 867 -33.57 -42.86 -29.30
CA VAL A 867 -35.01 -43.03 -29.49
C VAL A 867 -35.70 -41.89 -28.75
N GLY A 868 -36.31 -40.98 -29.51
CA GLY A 868 -37.13 -39.90 -28.99
C GLY A 868 -38.59 -40.31 -28.84
N PHE A 869 -39.29 -39.73 -27.87
CA PHE A 869 -40.74 -39.80 -27.72
C PHE A 869 -41.28 -38.39 -27.48
N HIS A 870 -42.43 -38.09 -28.08
CA HIS A 870 -43.13 -36.82 -27.90
C HIS A 870 -44.63 -37.10 -27.98
N GLU A 871 -45.35 -36.80 -26.90
CA GLU A 871 -46.80 -36.98 -26.82
C GLU A 871 -47.42 -35.78 -26.09
N THR A 872 -48.42 -35.16 -26.71
CA THR A 872 -49.18 -34.05 -26.13
C THR A 872 -50.63 -34.48 -25.92
N TRP A 873 -51.20 -34.31 -24.72
CA TRP A 873 -52.59 -34.68 -24.40
C TRP A 873 -53.29 -33.63 -23.52
N GLY A 874 -54.63 -33.65 -23.50
CA GLY A 874 -55.44 -32.65 -22.79
C GLY A 874 -55.97 -31.55 -23.71
N GLN A 875 -56.97 -30.80 -23.23
CA GLN A 875 -57.61 -29.76 -24.03
C GLN A 875 -56.65 -28.58 -24.23
N SER A 876 -56.41 -28.18 -25.49
CA SER A 876 -55.79 -26.88 -25.77
C SER A 876 -56.66 -25.80 -25.16
N ASN A 877 -56.09 -24.90 -24.34
CA ASN A 877 -56.80 -23.84 -23.65
C ASN A 877 -57.48 -22.89 -24.66
N GLN A 878 -58.70 -23.21 -25.10
CA GLN A 878 -59.70 -22.18 -25.38
C GLN A 878 -60.06 -21.62 -24.01
N ALA A 879 -59.48 -20.46 -23.68
CA ALA A 879 -59.72 -19.61 -22.52
C ALA A 879 -60.76 -20.22 -21.55
N GLY A 880 -60.28 -20.82 -20.45
CA GLY A 880 -61.15 -21.31 -19.37
C GLY A 880 -62.24 -20.28 -19.09
N SER A 881 -63.50 -20.73 -18.92
CA SER A 881 -64.66 -19.83 -18.86
C SER A 881 -64.37 -18.69 -17.90
N LYS A 882 -64.05 -17.51 -18.43
CA LYS A 882 -63.64 -16.36 -17.63
C LYS A 882 -64.79 -16.08 -16.67
N GLN A 883 -64.59 -16.28 -15.38
CA GLN A 883 -65.64 -16.00 -14.41
C GLN A 883 -65.89 -14.50 -14.44
N LYS A 884 -67.16 -14.11 -14.35
CA LYS A 884 -67.53 -12.71 -14.22
C LYS A 884 -67.30 -12.27 -12.78
N ILE A 885 -66.45 -11.26 -12.58
CA ILE A 885 -66.13 -10.72 -11.26
C ILE A 885 -66.75 -9.33 -11.06
N ASP A 886 -67.35 -9.10 -9.89
CA ASP A 886 -67.94 -7.81 -9.51
C ASP A 886 -66.86 -6.88 -8.94
N ILE A 887 -66.20 -6.15 -9.83
CA ILE A 887 -65.16 -5.17 -9.48
C ILE A 887 -65.76 -3.99 -8.71
N LEU A 888 -67.01 -3.61 -8.98
CA LEU A 888 -67.67 -2.51 -8.27
C LEU A 888 -67.89 -2.86 -6.79
N GLY A 889 -68.28 -4.10 -6.50
CA GLY A 889 -68.37 -4.63 -5.13
C GLY A 889 -67.03 -4.57 -4.39
N LEU A 890 -65.94 -4.94 -5.06
CA LEU A 890 -64.58 -4.85 -4.50
C LEU A 890 -64.13 -3.41 -4.27
N LEU A 891 -64.42 -2.50 -5.20
CA LEU A 891 -64.09 -1.07 -5.05
C LEU A 891 -64.86 -0.42 -3.89
N ASN A 892 -66.14 -0.77 -3.71
CA ASN A 892 -66.93 -0.29 -2.56
C ASN A 892 -66.36 -0.79 -1.22
N GLN A 893 -65.86 -2.04 -1.19
CA GLN A 893 -65.16 -2.55 -0.01
C GLN A 893 -63.86 -1.79 0.24
N ALA A 894 -63.07 -1.48 -0.80
CA ALA A 894 -61.87 -0.66 -0.68
C ALA A 894 -62.16 0.76 -0.18
N ILE A 895 -63.25 1.39 -0.64
CA ILE A 895 -63.64 2.72 -0.16
C ILE A 895 -64.04 2.68 1.32
N ALA A 896 -64.74 1.63 1.75
CA ALA A 896 -65.15 1.44 3.14
C ALA A 896 -63.99 1.02 4.07
N ASP A 897 -62.87 0.57 3.52
CA ASP A 897 -61.70 0.15 4.28
C ASP A 897 -60.83 1.35 4.67
N ASN A 898 -60.79 1.63 5.97
CA ASN A 898 -60.04 2.75 6.53
C ASN A 898 -58.52 2.64 6.29
N SER A 899 -57.96 1.46 5.95
CA SER A 899 -56.53 1.36 5.61
C SER A 899 -56.15 1.98 4.27
N ASN A 900 -57.13 2.18 3.38
CA ASN A 900 -56.93 2.85 2.08
C ASN A 900 -57.01 4.38 2.19
N TRP A 901 -57.29 4.89 3.37
CA TRP A 901 -57.28 6.30 3.70
C TRP A 901 -55.99 6.64 4.47
N LYS A 902 -55.35 7.74 4.13
CA LYS A 902 -54.11 8.21 4.76
C LYS A 902 -54.24 9.69 5.11
N ALA A 903 -53.97 10.04 6.36
CA ALA A 903 -53.84 11.43 6.78
C ALA A 903 -52.37 11.85 6.64
N ILE A 904 -52.05 12.63 5.62
CA ILE A 904 -50.69 13.07 5.31
C ILE A 904 -50.52 14.52 5.74
N LEU A 905 -49.39 14.86 6.36
CA LEU A 905 -49.05 16.26 6.63
C LEU A 905 -48.25 16.83 5.43
N PRO A 906 -48.70 17.92 4.79
CA PRO A 906 -47.97 18.55 3.70
C PRO A 906 -46.57 18.99 4.12
N SER A 907 -45.58 18.75 3.24
CA SER A 907 -44.16 19.02 3.49
C SER A 907 -43.81 20.50 3.69
N ASN A 908 -44.70 21.43 3.30
CA ASN A 908 -44.54 22.87 3.47
C ASN A 908 -45.07 23.41 4.80
N ASN A 909 -45.59 22.56 5.69
CA ASN A 909 -46.19 23.02 6.95
C ASN A 909 -45.30 22.64 8.16
N SER A 910 -44.41 23.54 8.55
CA SER A 910 -43.62 23.39 9.76
C SER A 910 -44.52 23.53 10.98
N GLN A 911 -44.83 22.42 11.65
CA GLN A 911 -45.53 22.46 12.93
C GLN A 911 -44.67 23.22 13.95
N HIS A 912 -44.98 24.50 14.17
CA HIS A 912 -44.30 25.35 15.16
C HIS A 912 -44.68 25.01 16.61
N VAL A 913 -45.60 24.06 16.79
CA VAL A 913 -46.02 23.50 18.07
C VAL A 913 -46.04 21.98 17.98
N SER A 914 -45.48 21.28 18.97
CA SER A 914 -45.60 19.83 19.08
C SER A 914 -46.96 19.50 19.68
N LEU A 915 -47.86 18.91 18.88
CA LEU A 915 -49.13 18.39 19.38
C LEU A 915 -48.93 16.97 19.93
N LYS A 916 -49.59 16.66 21.05
CA LYS A 916 -49.59 15.30 21.60
C LYS A 916 -50.26 14.35 20.60
N THR A 917 -49.52 13.34 20.16
CA THR A 917 -50.05 12.27 19.30
C THR A 917 -51.21 11.58 20.00
N ILE A 918 -52.39 11.64 19.38
CA ILE A 918 -53.56 10.87 19.81
C ILE A 918 -53.43 9.52 19.12
N ALA A 919 -53.11 8.46 19.87
CA ALA A 919 -53.20 7.11 19.35
C ALA A 919 -54.69 6.73 19.27
N PRO A 920 -55.29 6.58 18.08
CA PRO A 920 -56.68 6.18 17.97
C PRO A 920 -56.87 4.77 18.55
N GLY A 921 -57.85 4.62 19.43
CA GLY A 921 -58.20 3.33 20.04
C GLY A 921 -59.20 2.55 19.17
N GLY A 922 -58.83 2.18 17.94
CA GLY A 922 -59.70 1.39 17.05
C GLY A 922 -59.56 1.73 15.57
N GLN A 923 -60.67 1.62 14.82
CA GLN A 923 -60.77 1.92 13.38
C GLN A 923 -60.86 3.43 13.05
N GLU A 924 -60.70 4.32 14.02
CA GLU A 924 -60.85 5.77 13.82
C GLU A 924 -59.56 6.39 13.24
N MET A 925 -59.70 7.35 12.32
CA MET A 925 -58.58 8.09 11.74
C MET A 925 -58.49 9.49 12.31
N VAL A 926 -57.29 9.89 12.73
CA VAL A 926 -57.02 11.25 13.22
C VAL A 926 -56.33 12.04 12.12
N VAL A 927 -57.04 13.02 11.56
CA VAL A 927 -56.49 13.94 10.55
C VAL A 927 -56.01 15.21 11.26
N HIS A 928 -54.80 15.66 10.94
CA HIS A 928 -54.29 16.91 11.46
C HIS A 928 -55.08 18.10 10.86
N PRO A 929 -55.35 19.19 11.60
CA PRO A 929 -56.09 20.36 11.05
C PRO A 929 -55.43 20.98 9.82
N PHE A 930 -54.12 20.79 9.69
CA PHE A 930 -53.32 21.22 8.54
C PHE A 930 -52.87 20.05 7.63
N GLY A 931 -53.42 18.85 7.84
CA GLY A 931 -53.13 17.66 7.04
C GLY A 931 -54.04 17.57 5.82
N SER A 932 -53.57 16.91 4.77
CA SER A 932 -54.37 16.47 3.63
C SER A 932 -54.87 15.05 3.86
N LEU A 933 -56.06 14.75 3.36
CA LEU A 933 -56.63 13.40 3.38
C LEU A 933 -56.46 12.76 2.00
N THR A 934 -55.78 11.63 1.94
CA THR A 934 -55.54 10.87 0.69
C THR A 934 -56.32 9.56 0.74
N PHE A 935 -57.13 9.32 -0.29
CA PHE A 935 -57.69 8.01 -0.59
C PHE A 935 -56.88 7.37 -1.72
N SER A 936 -56.44 6.13 -1.53
CA SER A 936 -55.70 5.38 -2.54
C SER A 936 -55.88 3.88 -2.33
N GLN A 937 -56.28 3.16 -3.38
CA GLN A 937 -56.53 1.72 -3.33
C GLN A 937 -55.74 0.95 -4.39
N ARG A 938 -55.48 -0.33 -4.12
CA ARG A 938 -54.62 -1.21 -4.96
C ARG A 938 -55.37 -2.32 -5.67
N ILE A 939 -56.71 -2.25 -5.70
CA ILE A 939 -57.55 -3.31 -6.28
C ILE A 939 -57.65 -3.16 -7.79
N VAL A 940 -57.99 -1.97 -8.28
CA VAL A 940 -58.24 -1.71 -9.71
C VAL A 940 -57.76 -0.31 -10.09
N PRO A 941 -57.05 -0.10 -11.22
CA PRO A 941 -56.72 1.23 -11.66
C PRO A 941 -57.99 2.00 -12.08
N LEU A 942 -58.03 3.29 -11.77
CA LEU A 942 -59.11 4.22 -12.08
C LEU A 942 -58.86 4.91 -13.43
N ASP A 943 -59.92 5.44 -14.04
CA ASP A 943 -59.88 6.21 -15.29
C ASP A 943 -59.27 5.48 -16.50
N VAL A 944 -59.28 4.13 -16.47
CA VAL A 944 -58.85 3.25 -17.56
C VAL A 944 -59.85 2.11 -17.81
N ASP A 945 -59.91 1.62 -19.06
CA ASP A 945 -60.79 0.52 -19.44
C ASP A 945 -60.19 -0.85 -19.07
N ILE A 946 -60.82 -1.53 -18.12
CA ILE A 946 -60.43 -2.86 -17.63
C ILE A 946 -60.94 -3.93 -18.59
N VAL A 947 -60.03 -4.61 -19.30
CA VAL A 947 -60.40 -5.69 -20.25
C VAL A 947 -60.50 -7.05 -19.55
N LYS A 948 -59.70 -7.25 -18.51
CA LYS A 948 -59.69 -8.47 -17.68
C LYS A 948 -59.31 -8.12 -16.24
N PHE A 949 -59.50 -9.05 -15.32
CA PHE A 949 -59.07 -8.90 -13.92
C PHE A 949 -58.39 -10.20 -13.49
N GLY A 950 -57.06 -10.23 -13.57
CA GLY A 950 -56.27 -11.46 -13.57
C GLY A 950 -56.66 -12.35 -14.76
N ASN A 951 -57.23 -13.52 -14.48
CA ASN A 951 -57.74 -14.46 -15.48
C ASN A 951 -59.25 -14.33 -15.75
N ASN A 952 -59.95 -13.43 -15.05
CA ASN A 952 -61.41 -13.25 -15.11
C ASN A 952 -61.82 -12.06 -15.99
N ILE A 953 -63.12 -11.95 -16.31
CA ILE A 953 -63.68 -10.76 -16.99
C ILE A 953 -64.51 -9.92 -16.02
N PRO A 954 -64.53 -8.59 -16.17
CA PRO A 954 -65.49 -7.74 -15.47
C PRO A 954 -66.92 -8.22 -15.71
N GLN A 955 -67.75 -8.26 -14.67
CA GLN A 955 -69.13 -8.72 -14.78
C GLN A 955 -70.00 -7.76 -15.60
N ASP A 956 -70.02 -6.49 -15.18
CA ASP A 956 -70.95 -5.44 -15.65
C ASP A 956 -70.23 -4.13 -15.98
N ALA A 957 -69.55 -3.49 -15.01
CA ALA A 957 -68.79 -2.25 -15.22
C ALA A 957 -67.29 -2.53 -15.39
N ASN A 958 -66.64 -1.80 -16.31
CA ASN A 958 -65.23 -1.98 -16.67
C ASN A 958 -64.42 -0.67 -16.70
N HIS A 959 -65.03 0.45 -16.32
CA HIS A 959 -64.37 1.75 -16.22
C HIS A 959 -64.87 2.43 -14.95
N PHE A 960 -63.96 2.96 -14.13
CA PHE A 960 -64.29 3.52 -12.82
C PHE A 960 -63.62 4.88 -12.64
N THR A 961 -64.44 5.90 -12.37
CA THR A 961 -63.99 7.28 -12.10
C THR A 961 -64.56 7.72 -10.76
N ILE A 962 -63.74 8.43 -9.98
CA ILE A 962 -64.18 9.07 -8.73
C ILE A 962 -64.34 10.56 -8.99
N THR A 963 -65.55 11.09 -8.83
CA THR A 963 -65.85 12.51 -9.03
C THR A 963 -66.23 13.19 -7.73
N ASP A 964 -65.64 14.35 -7.48
CA ASP A 964 -66.05 15.26 -6.42
C ASP A 964 -67.36 16.00 -6.80
N GLN A 965 -68.27 16.16 -5.84
CA GLN A 965 -69.51 16.92 -6.03
C GLN A 965 -69.41 18.37 -5.54
N ASN A 966 -68.32 18.76 -4.87
CA ASN A 966 -68.12 20.10 -4.34
C ASN A 966 -67.05 20.87 -5.12
N PRO A 967 -67.41 21.92 -5.90
CA PRO A 967 -66.45 22.68 -6.70
C PRO A 967 -65.48 23.55 -5.89
N ALA A 968 -65.61 23.62 -4.56
CA ALA A 968 -64.71 24.35 -3.67
C ALA A 968 -63.48 23.54 -3.22
N ASP A 969 -63.51 22.21 -3.38
CA ASP A 969 -62.44 21.32 -2.94
C ASP A 969 -61.40 21.14 -4.06
N GLN A 970 -60.11 21.23 -3.71
CA GLN A 970 -59.02 20.97 -4.66
C GLN A 970 -58.51 19.54 -4.47
N THR A 971 -58.71 18.70 -5.47
CA THR A 971 -58.22 17.32 -5.47
C THR A 971 -57.03 17.14 -6.40
N VAL A 972 -56.06 16.35 -5.95
CA VAL A 972 -54.91 15.90 -6.75
C VAL A 972 -55.02 14.38 -6.91
N VAL A 973 -54.79 13.86 -8.11
CA VAL A 973 -54.85 12.41 -8.37
C VAL A 973 -53.78 11.68 -7.56
N ALA A 974 -54.17 10.58 -6.89
CA ALA A 974 -53.25 9.70 -6.19
C ALA A 974 -52.98 8.45 -7.05
N GLN A 975 -51.71 8.05 -7.19
CA GLN A 975 -51.31 6.90 -8.00
C GLN A 975 -50.72 5.78 -7.13
N GLU A 976 -50.91 4.53 -7.55
CA GLU A 976 -50.29 3.33 -6.98
C GLU A 976 -49.80 2.43 -8.11
N GLU A 977 -48.97 1.45 -7.76
CA GLU A 977 -48.40 0.50 -8.71
C GLU A 977 -49.37 -0.65 -9.01
N PHE A 978 -49.71 -0.80 -10.29
CA PHE A 978 -50.54 -1.89 -10.80
C PHE A 978 -49.78 -2.74 -11.79
N ALA A 979 -50.02 -4.05 -11.77
CA ALA A 979 -49.51 -4.97 -12.79
C ALA A 979 -50.40 -4.86 -14.05
N PRO A 980 -49.96 -4.22 -15.14
CA PRO A 980 -50.83 -3.94 -16.29
C PRO A 980 -51.36 -5.23 -16.92
N ALA A 981 -50.55 -6.31 -16.87
CA ALA A 981 -50.91 -7.61 -17.39
C ALA A 981 -52.08 -8.27 -16.67
N ASN A 982 -52.53 -7.74 -15.53
CA ASN A 982 -53.76 -8.19 -14.84
C ASN A 982 -55.02 -7.49 -15.36
N PHE A 983 -54.89 -6.35 -16.04
CA PHE A 983 -56.02 -5.51 -16.45
C PHE A 983 -56.21 -5.43 -17.98
N PHE A 984 -55.12 -5.58 -18.74
CA PHE A 984 -55.10 -5.46 -20.19
C PHE A 984 -54.66 -6.78 -20.87
N ASN A 985 -54.97 -6.92 -22.17
CA ASN A 985 -54.49 -8.05 -22.97
C ASN A 985 -53.16 -7.68 -23.66
N PHE A 986 -52.09 -8.42 -23.35
CA PHE A 986 -50.79 -8.30 -24.01
C PHE A 986 -50.42 -9.60 -24.72
N THR A 987 -49.66 -9.49 -25.82
CA THR A 987 -48.99 -10.65 -26.44
C THR A 987 -47.84 -11.14 -25.54
N ASP A 988 -47.35 -12.37 -25.75
CA ASP A 988 -46.29 -12.93 -24.91
C ASP A 988 -44.98 -12.14 -25.02
N ASP A 989 -44.63 -11.64 -26.22
CA ASP A 989 -43.48 -10.75 -26.42
C ASP A 989 -43.65 -9.39 -25.69
N GLN A 990 -44.87 -8.86 -25.62
CA GLN A 990 -45.18 -7.63 -24.88
C GLN A 990 -45.08 -7.82 -23.37
N LYS A 991 -45.47 -9.00 -22.84
CA LYS A 991 -45.32 -9.30 -21.41
C LYS A 991 -43.85 -9.37 -20.98
N LEU A 992 -42.97 -9.82 -21.87
CA LEU A 992 -41.53 -9.94 -21.60
C LEU A 992 -40.77 -8.60 -21.77
N SER A 993 -41.33 -7.64 -22.51
CA SER A 993 -40.66 -6.36 -22.80
C SER A 993 -41.18 -5.19 -21.96
N GLN A 994 -42.30 -5.35 -21.24
CA GLN A 994 -42.87 -4.29 -20.40
C GLN A 994 -42.47 -4.42 -18.93
N PRO A 995 -42.40 -3.30 -18.18
CA PRO A 995 -42.26 -3.32 -16.73
C PRO A 995 -43.36 -4.15 -16.05
N SER A 996 -42.98 -4.93 -15.03
CA SER A 996 -43.93 -5.79 -14.31
C SER A 996 -45.01 -4.99 -13.55
N PHE A 997 -44.71 -3.76 -13.16
CA PHE A 997 -45.62 -2.82 -12.50
C PHE A 997 -45.50 -1.42 -13.13
N GLN A 998 -46.60 -0.66 -13.16
CA GLN A 998 -46.65 0.74 -13.60
C GLN A 998 -47.54 1.56 -12.66
N ASN A 999 -47.16 2.82 -12.42
CA ASN A 999 -47.99 3.77 -11.68
C ASN A 999 -49.26 4.10 -12.48
N MET A 1000 -50.43 3.88 -11.88
CA MET A 1000 -51.73 4.24 -12.45
C MET A 1000 -52.61 4.90 -11.40
N ASP A 1001 -53.64 5.60 -11.86
CA ASP A 1001 -54.57 6.33 -11.00
C ASP A 1001 -55.28 5.36 -10.04
N SER A 1002 -55.21 5.68 -8.75
CA SER A 1002 -55.62 4.78 -7.66
C SER A 1002 -56.62 5.43 -6.70
N GLY A 1003 -56.74 6.76 -6.74
CA GLY A 1003 -57.61 7.54 -5.90
C GLY A 1003 -57.29 9.03 -6.00
N PHE A 1004 -57.47 9.76 -4.90
CA PHE A 1004 -57.33 11.23 -4.86
C PHE A 1004 -56.83 11.71 -3.50
N THR A 1005 -56.19 12.88 -3.48
CA THR A 1005 -55.82 13.62 -2.29
C THR A 1005 -56.64 14.90 -2.22
N VAL A 1006 -57.37 15.09 -1.13
CA VAL A 1006 -58.04 16.35 -0.83
C VAL A 1006 -57.00 17.31 -0.25
N THR A 1007 -56.72 18.38 -0.99
CA THR A 1007 -55.82 19.46 -0.59
C THR A 1007 -56.62 20.70 -0.23
N GLY A 1008 -56.27 21.37 0.87
CA GLY A 1008 -56.77 22.71 1.15
C GLY A 1008 -56.11 23.73 0.21
N THR A 1009 -56.74 24.89 0.00
CA THR A 1009 -56.11 26.02 -0.71
C THR A 1009 -54.75 26.32 -0.07
N THR A 1010 -53.66 26.28 -0.85
CA THR A 1010 -52.32 26.65 -0.38
C THR A 1010 -52.18 28.12 0.01
N GLY A 1011 -53.22 28.93 -0.23
CA GLY A 1011 -53.33 30.29 0.29
C GLY A 1011 -53.64 30.31 1.78
N LEU A 1012 -52.81 31.00 2.56
CA LEU A 1012 -53.12 31.38 3.94
C LEU A 1012 -54.43 32.19 3.96
N LEU A 1013 -55.53 31.55 4.37
CA LEU A 1013 -56.77 32.24 4.70
C LEU A 1013 -56.61 32.87 6.10
N SER A 1014 -56.00 34.05 6.14
CA SER A 1014 -55.99 34.87 7.35
C SER A 1014 -57.34 35.56 7.51
N ALA A 1015 -57.90 35.55 8.72
CA ALA A 1015 -58.91 36.55 9.09
C ALA A 1015 -58.28 37.96 9.02
N ASP A 1016 -59.11 39.01 9.02
CA ASP A 1016 -58.64 40.40 9.12
C ASP A 1016 -57.61 40.51 10.25
N VAL A 1017 -56.48 41.19 9.98
CA VAL A 1017 -55.38 41.33 10.94
C VAL A 1017 -55.89 42.02 12.20
N ILE A 1018 -55.99 41.26 13.29
CA ILE A 1018 -56.22 41.81 14.63
C ILE A 1018 -54.85 42.00 15.26
N THR A 1019 -54.40 43.24 15.34
CA THR A 1019 -53.16 43.59 16.04
C THR A 1019 -53.43 43.60 17.54
N GLU A 1020 -52.95 42.58 18.26
CA GLU A 1020 -52.94 42.56 19.72
C GLU A 1020 -51.51 42.80 20.23
N GLU A 1021 -51.34 43.68 21.21
CA GLU A 1021 -50.04 44.00 21.78
C GLU A 1021 -49.69 42.90 22.81
N VAL A 1022 -48.81 41.97 22.43
CA VAL A 1022 -48.41 40.86 23.31
C VAL A 1022 -47.23 41.29 24.16
N ASP A 1023 -47.47 41.47 25.46
CA ASP A 1023 -46.46 41.85 26.45
C ASP A 1023 -45.84 40.58 27.08
N TYR A 1024 -44.63 40.20 26.66
CA TYR A 1024 -43.99 38.97 27.13
C TYR A 1024 -43.18 39.23 28.41
N LYS A 1025 -43.40 38.41 29.44
CA LYS A 1025 -42.55 38.38 30.64
C LYS A 1025 -41.62 37.17 30.62
N LEU A 1026 -40.34 37.40 30.37
CA LEU A 1026 -39.30 36.37 30.45
C LEU A 1026 -38.94 36.09 31.93
N THR A 1027 -39.08 34.85 32.39
CA THR A 1027 -38.65 34.44 33.74
C THR A 1027 -37.69 33.26 33.64
N TYR A 1028 -36.44 33.42 34.10
CA TYR A 1028 -35.47 32.33 34.18
C TYR A 1028 -35.61 31.58 35.52
N LEU A 1029 -35.81 30.26 35.48
CA LEU A 1029 -35.69 29.38 36.65
C LEU A 1029 -34.20 29.24 37.01
N HIS A 1030 -33.75 29.98 38.01
CA HIS A 1030 -32.42 29.82 38.60
C HIS A 1030 -32.38 28.52 39.42
N LYS A 1031 -31.66 27.50 38.93
CA LYS A 1031 -31.21 26.38 39.75
C LYS A 1031 -29.86 26.78 40.34
N GLN A 1032 -29.83 27.15 41.61
CA GLN A 1032 -28.59 27.39 42.35
C GLN A 1032 -27.82 26.07 42.46
N THR A 1033 -26.73 25.95 41.71
CA THR A 1033 -25.62 25.06 42.06
C THR A 1033 -24.32 25.83 41.85
N ASN A 1034 -23.72 26.20 42.97
CA ASN A 1034 -22.40 26.83 43.04
C ASN A 1034 -21.33 25.87 42.53
N THR A 1035 -20.69 26.21 41.41
CA THR A 1035 -19.24 26.00 41.27
C THR A 1035 -18.68 27.06 40.33
N LEU A 1036 -17.91 27.98 40.88
CA LEU A 1036 -17.05 28.89 40.14
C LEU A 1036 -15.91 28.09 39.50
N VAL A 1037 -15.81 28.15 38.18
CA VAL A 1037 -14.50 28.11 37.51
C VAL A 1037 -14.42 29.35 36.65
N SER A 1038 -13.53 30.26 37.03
CA SER A 1038 -13.13 31.39 36.20
C SER A 1038 -12.35 30.85 34.99
N ALA A 1039 -13.03 30.68 33.86
CA ALA A 1039 -12.38 30.78 32.57
C ALA A 1039 -12.85 32.12 31.99
N GLY A 1040 -11.88 32.97 31.62
CA GLY A 1040 -12.13 34.32 31.13
C GLY A 1040 -13.16 34.34 29.99
N ILE A 1041 -13.81 35.48 29.81
CA ILE A 1041 -14.68 35.73 28.65
C ILE A 1041 -13.86 35.43 27.39
N TYR A 1042 -14.07 34.25 26.83
CA TYR A 1042 -13.52 33.88 25.53
C TYR A 1042 -14.42 34.54 24.50
N ILE A 1043 -13.93 35.61 23.87
CA ILE A 1043 -14.54 36.17 22.66
C ILE A 1043 -14.02 35.30 21.52
N PRO A 1044 -14.81 34.34 20.98
CA PRO A 1044 -14.37 33.58 19.82
C PRO A 1044 -14.07 34.58 18.69
N SER A 1045 -13.00 34.33 17.93
CA SER A 1045 -12.69 35.16 16.77
C SER A 1045 -13.94 35.26 15.88
N ALA A 1046 -14.16 36.44 15.28
CA ALA A 1046 -15.31 36.67 14.39
C ALA A 1046 -15.39 35.65 13.23
N SER A 1047 -14.31 34.91 12.96
CA SER A 1047 -14.23 33.80 12.00
C SER A 1047 -14.72 32.44 12.55
N TRP A 1048 -14.65 32.19 13.86
CA TRP A 1048 -15.04 30.91 14.47
C TRP A 1048 -16.55 30.79 14.66
N PHE A 1049 -17.23 31.88 15.01
CA PHE A 1049 -18.68 31.88 15.22
C PHE A 1049 -19.48 31.52 13.95
N PRO A 1050 -19.20 32.09 12.76
CA PRO A 1050 -19.88 31.70 11.51
C PRO A 1050 -19.64 30.23 11.16
N SER A 1051 -18.45 29.70 11.48
CA SER A 1051 -18.05 28.32 11.19
C SER A 1051 -18.81 27.30 12.04
N ASN A 1052 -19.02 27.62 13.32
CA ASN A 1052 -19.78 26.78 14.25
C ASN A 1052 -21.29 26.93 14.06
N VAL A 1053 -21.77 28.11 13.65
CA VAL A 1053 -23.20 28.34 13.37
C VAL A 1053 -23.65 27.61 12.10
N LYS A 1054 -22.75 27.31 11.15
CA LYS A 1054 -23.05 26.50 9.94
C LYS A 1054 -23.51 25.06 10.25
N ALA A 1055 -23.11 24.48 11.38
CA ALA A 1055 -23.54 23.15 11.82
C ALA A 1055 -24.66 23.20 12.88
N SER A 1056 -25.19 24.37 13.21
CA SER A 1056 -26.27 24.51 14.20
C SER A 1056 -27.59 23.91 13.69
N ALA A 1057 -28.50 23.58 14.60
CA ALA A 1057 -29.83 23.09 14.21
C ALA A 1057 -30.60 24.11 13.34
N VAL A 1058 -30.35 25.41 13.52
CA VAL A 1058 -30.99 26.49 12.76
C VAL A 1058 -30.42 26.62 11.35
N SER A 1059 -29.10 26.42 11.15
CA SER A 1059 -28.49 26.43 9.81
C SER A 1059 -28.77 25.16 9.01
N ARG A 1060 -28.94 24.01 9.69
CA ARG A 1060 -29.35 22.74 9.08
C ARG A 1060 -30.83 22.67 8.74
N SER A 1061 -31.63 23.63 9.20
CA SER A 1061 -33.04 23.74 8.83
C SER A 1061 -33.19 23.89 7.31
N SER A 1062 -34.19 23.23 6.73
CA SER A 1062 -34.57 23.38 5.32
C SER A 1062 -35.01 24.81 4.98
N LEU A 1063 -35.35 25.63 5.98
CA LEU A 1063 -35.73 27.03 5.83
C LEU A 1063 -34.52 27.99 5.93
N SER A 1064 -33.31 27.49 6.19
CA SER A 1064 -32.15 28.35 6.40
C SER A 1064 -31.68 29.02 5.10
N TYR A 1065 -31.16 30.23 5.21
CA TYR A 1065 -30.55 30.94 4.07
C TYR A 1065 -29.39 30.15 3.45
N ALA A 1066 -28.66 29.35 4.24
CA ALA A 1066 -27.54 28.56 3.76
C ALA A 1066 -27.97 27.42 2.82
N ASN A 1067 -29.12 26.80 3.08
CA ASN A 1067 -29.69 25.72 2.26
C ASN A 1067 -30.50 26.23 1.06
N ASN A 1068 -31.09 27.42 1.16
CA ASN A 1068 -31.90 28.02 0.10
C ASN A 1068 -31.14 29.05 -0.76
N ARG A 1069 -29.84 29.29 -0.53
CA ARG A 1069 -29.08 30.19 -1.41
C ARG A 1069 -28.82 29.50 -2.74
N VAL A 1070 -29.43 30.01 -3.79
CA VAL A 1070 -29.05 29.69 -5.17
C VAL A 1070 -27.80 30.50 -5.49
N SER A 1071 -26.73 29.83 -5.93
CA SER A 1071 -25.50 30.52 -6.36
C SER A 1071 -25.82 31.45 -7.52
N VAL A 1072 -25.21 32.64 -7.55
CA VAL A 1072 -25.41 33.62 -8.66
C VAL A 1072 -24.95 33.05 -10.01
N ASN A 1073 -24.11 32.00 -9.99
CA ASN A 1073 -23.64 31.26 -11.15
C ASN A 1073 -24.26 29.86 -11.26
N ALA A 1074 -25.28 29.53 -10.47
CA ALA A 1074 -25.98 28.27 -10.65
C ALA A 1074 -26.70 28.29 -12.01
N PRO A 1075 -26.55 27.25 -12.84
CA PRO A 1075 -27.38 27.11 -14.03
C PRO A 1075 -28.86 27.06 -13.62
N ASP A 1076 -29.75 27.46 -14.52
CA ASP A 1076 -31.18 27.35 -14.27
C ASP A 1076 -31.51 25.89 -13.89
N PRO A 1077 -32.29 25.66 -12.82
CA PRO A 1077 -32.62 24.32 -12.37
C PRO A 1077 -33.27 23.54 -13.52
N VAL A 1078 -32.63 22.45 -13.91
CA VAL A 1078 -33.14 21.54 -14.94
C VAL A 1078 -34.21 20.67 -14.29
N ALA A 1079 -35.48 20.97 -14.55
CA ALA A 1079 -36.57 20.08 -14.17
C ALA A 1079 -36.48 18.81 -15.03
N VAL A 1080 -36.18 17.67 -14.40
CA VAL A 1080 -36.34 16.37 -15.03
C VAL A 1080 -37.83 16.06 -15.02
N ASN A 1081 -38.49 16.25 -16.16
CA ASN A 1081 -39.88 15.87 -16.31
C ASN A 1081 -39.95 14.35 -16.41
N ASN A 1082 -40.92 13.73 -15.73
CA ASN A 1082 -41.18 12.30 -15.89
C ASN A 1082 -41.45 11.99 -17.36
N THR A 1083 -40.94 10.88 -17.85
CA THR A 1083 -41.14 10.40 -19.22
C THR A 1083 -42.63 10.35 -19.54
N GLN A 1084 -43.06 11.09 -20.57
CA GLN A 1084 -44.44 11.10 -21.03
C GLN A 1084 -44.58 10.26 -22.31
N TYR A 1085 -45.78 9.77 -22.59
CA TYR A 1085 -46.07 8.97 -23.78
C TYR A 1085 -46.95 9.76 -24.75
N ALA A 1086 -46.56 9.71 -26.04
CA ALA A 1086 -47.22 10.41 -27.13
C ALA A 1086 -47.75 9.43 -28.18
N ILE A 1087 -48.87 9.78 -28.81
CA ILE A 1087 -49.37 9.06 -29.98
C ILE A 1087 -48.79 9.73 -31.23
N ALA A 1088 -47.94 9.00 -31.94
CA ALA A 1088 -47.22 9.51 -33.10
C ALA A 1088 -47.55 8.72 -34.37
N GLY A 1089 -47.46 9.38 -35.52
CA GLY A 1089 -47.54 8.71 -36.82
C GLY A 1089 -46.38 7.72 -37.01
N THR A 1090 -46.66 6.52 -37.51
CA THR A 1090 -45.61 5.51 -37.78
C THR A 1090 -44.66 5.91 -38.90
N ALA A 1091 -45.05 6.88 -39.74
CA ALA A 1091 -44.28 7.33 -40.89
C ALA A 1091 -43.32 8.49 -40.58
N ASP A 1092 -43.66 9.37 -39.64
CA ASP A 1092 -42.95 10.64 -39.40
C ASP A 1092 -42.60 10.92 -37.93
N LEU A 1093 -43.08 10.06 -37.00
CA LEU A 1093 -42.95 10.24 -35.56
C LEU A 1093 -43.48 11.60 -35.06
N LYS A 1094 -44.40 12.22 -35.81
CA LYS A 1094 -45.06 13.46 -35.39
C LYS A 1094 -46.28 13.12 -34.55
N GLN A 1095 -46.49 13.92 -33.50
CA GLN A 1095 -47.67 13.79 -32.65
C GLN A 1095 -48.95 13.99 -33.46
N VAL A 1096 -49.90 13.06 -33.29
CA VAL A 1096 -51.19 13.12 -33.98
C VAL A 1096 -52.02 14.29 -33.45
N ALA A 1097 -52.48 15.17 -34.34
CA ALA A 1097 -53.19 16.40 -33.96
C ALA A 1097 -54.44 16.11 -33.10
N GLY A 1098 -54.55 16.77 -31.94
CA GLY A 1098 -55.65 16.60 -30.99
C GLY A 1098 -55.43 15.53 -29.92
N THR A 1099 -54.25 14.92 -29.85
CA THR A 1099 -53.84 14.01 -28.75
C THR A 1099 -52.92 14.73 -27.77
N ASN A 1100 -53.05 14.46 -26.47
CA ASN A 1100 -52.19 15.02 -25.43
C ASN A 1100 -51.09 14.03 -25.04
N LEU A 1101 -50.00 14.53 -24.48
CA LEU A 1101 -49.01 13.70 -23.79
C LEU A 1101 -49.65 13.07 -22.54
N THR A 1102 -49.35 11.80 -22.28
CA THR A 1102 -49.93 11.03 -21.18
C THR A 1102 -48.85 10.60 -20.19
N GLY A 1103 -49.21 10.43 -18.93
CA GLY A 1103 -48.26 10.06 -17.87
C GLY A 1103 -47.88 8.58 -17.88
N SER A 1104 -48.70 7.74 -18.51
CA SER A 1104 -48.49 6.30 -18.58
C SER A 1104 -48.75 5.75 -19.99
N TYR A 1105 -48.07 4.65 -20.33
CA TYR A 1105 -48.27 3.96 -21.60
C TYR A 1105 -49.70 3.39 -21.73
N ALA A 1106 -50.31 3.01 -20.61
CA ALA A 1106 -51.68 2.49 -20.56
C ALA A 1106 -52.73 3.57 -20.91
N GLU A 1107 -52.57 4.80 -20.40
CA GLU A 1107 -53.40 5.94 -20.79
C GLU A 1107 -53.29 6.24 -22.30
N ALA A 1108 -52.06 6.25 -22.83
CA ALA A 1108 -51.84 6.42 -24.27
C ALA A 1108 -52.56 5.33 -25.08
N MET A 1109 -52.54 4.08 -24.62
CA MET A 1109 -53.22 2.95 -25.27
C MET A 1109 -54.76 3.08 -25.22
N GLY A 1110 -55.31 3.59 -24.11
CA GLY A 1110 -56.72 3.95 -23.99
C GLY A 1110 -57.12 5.07 -24.97
N MET A 1111 -56.29 6.11 -25.08
CA MET A 1111 -56.49 7.18 -26.05
C MET A 1111 -56.41 6.69 -27.50
N VAL A 1112 -55.43 5.84 -27.84
CA VAL A 1112 -55.33 5.21 -29.17
C VAL A 1112 -56.60 4.41 -29.48
N SER A 1113 -57.09 3.64 -28.52
CA SER A 1113 -58.31 2.84 -28.70
C SER A 1113 -59.54 3.72 -28.99
N ASN A 1114 -59.72 4.82 -28.25
CA ASN A 1114 -60.79 5.79 -28.52
C ASN A 1114 -60.61 6.53 -29.85
N LEU A 1115 -59.37 6.85 -30.23
CA LEU A 1115 -59.05 7.50 -31.50
C LEU A 1115 -59.35 6.59 -32.69
N LEU A 1116 -59.07 5.29 -32.58
CA LEU A 1116 -59.36 4.29 -33.61
C LEU A 1116 -60.86 4.00 -33.74
N VAL A 1117 -61.62 4.13 -32.65
CA VAL A 1117 -63.09 4.04 -32.69
C VAL A 1117 -63.70 5.24 -33.42
N THR A 1118 -63.16 6.44 -33.22
CA THR A 1118 -63.66 7.69 -33.84
C THR A 1118 -63.10 7.94 -35.25
N GLN A 1119 -61.89 7.44 -35.55
CA GLN A 1119 -61.20 7.57 -36.85
C GLN A 1119 -60.52 6.24 -37.25
N PRO A 1120 -61.29 5.27 -37.82
CA PRO A 1120 -60.78 3.94 -38.14
C PRO A 1120 -59.64 3.90 -39.17
N SER A 1121 -59.50 4.95 -39.99
CA SER A 1121 -58.45 5.08 -41.01
C SER A 1121 -57.02 5.17 -40.45
N LEU A 1122 -56.86 5.44 -39.15
CA LEU A 1122 -55.57 5.53 -38.49
C LEU A 1122 -55.03 4.15 -38.02
N THR A 1123 -55.80 3.08 -38.21
CA THR A 1123 -55.40 1.71 -37.83
C THR A 1123 -54.11 1.30 -38.55
N GLY A 1124 -53.04 1.02 -37.79
CA GLY A 1124 -51.72 0.66 -38.31
C GLY A 1124 -50.86 1.84 -38.81
N GLN A 1125 -51.34 3.08 -38.67
CA GLN A 1125 -50.63 4.30 -39.06
C GLN A 1125 -50.16 5.13 -37.85
N ILE A 1126 -50.49 4.70 -36.64
CA ILE A 1126 -50.15 5.38 -35.38
C ILE A 1126 -49.49 4.39 -34.42
N GLN A 1127 -48.59 4.89 -33.58
CA GLN A 1127 -47.89 4.15 -32.54
C GLN A 1127 -47.71 5.02 -31.29
N ILE A 1128 -47.46 4.37 -30.15
CA ILE A 1128 -47.16 5.06 -28.90
C ILE A 1128 -45.64 5.09 -28.76
N VAL A 1129 -45.09 6.28 -28.57
CA VAL A 1129 -43.65 6.52 -28.38
C VAL A 1129 -43.43 7.37 -27.15
N GLN A 1130 -42.20 7.36 -26.62
CA GLN A 1130 -41.86 8.27 -25.52
C GLN A 1130 -41.73 9.70 -26.07
N ASP A 1131 -42.00 10.69 -25.23
CA ASP A 1131 -42.02 12.11 -25.59
C ASP A 1131 -40.70 12.58 -26.21
N TYR A 1132 -39.56 12.05 -25.77
CA TYR A 1132 -38.25 12.35 -26.35
C TYR A 1132 -38.00 11.67 -27.72
N GLU A 1133 -38.83 10.71 -28.12
CA GLU A 1133 -38.76 10.03 -29.42
C GLU A 1133 -39.61 10.74 -30.49
N LEU A 1134 -40.41 11.74 -30.10
CA LEU A 1134 -41.16 12.57 -31.04
C LEU A 1134 -40.22 13.38 -31.93
N ASN A 1135 -40.56 13.47 -33.22
CA ASN A 1135 -39.85 14.34 -34.14
C ASN A 1135 -40.37 15.79 -34.00
N PRO A 1136 -39.54 16.74 -33.51
CA PRO A 1136 -39.97 18.12 -33.29
C PRO A 1136 -40.00 18.99 -34.56
N ASN A 1137 -39.53 18.49 -35.72
CA ASN A 1137 -39.40 19.23 -36.98
C ASN A 1137 -40.52 18.93 -37.97
#